data_AF-A0A3R6LMN2-F1
#
_entry.id   AF-A0A3R6LMN2-F1
#
_cell.length_a   1.000
_cell.length_b   1.000
_cell.length_c   1.000
_cell.angle_alpha   90.00
_cell.angle_beta   90.00
_cell.angle_gamma   90.00
#
_symmetry.space_group_name_H-M   'P 1'
#
loop_
_entity.id
_entity.type
_entity.pdbx_description
1 polymer ?
#
loop_
_entity_poly.entity_id
_entity_poly.type
_entity_poly.pdbx_seq_one_letter_code
_entity_poly.pdbx_strand_id
1 'polypeptide(L)'
;MERLLFAQRVNSNEKGSFMKKKAAVLLTAAVLSGCAGPSTKVLPQRQSGTMQEVPDEVPVVEEVNSFYLQESLGILSASPRPSGSRGEDNAARYIQKLLKDYGYMVNRQRFREKSEHEEILGTNVVAMRPAEDPDADIILICTWHDSAPESPGAGNNASGVSVFLETARILSGIPTDTEVRFVSLSAHEKDALGARVYAKNLSKRERERLIGVITIGPCGAIDTEETVLATQDGKRTMLGDLLLESEAGITESRWSYIQKAGDENGIFASCAIPSVQVGQRYDSFDFGTPLDTVDTVDAECLSGIVDTLCQAVSKIMSLDTPSMRAKAHFENNWKEFTYTQESAKRIPFGVSPGKLQASLGIPGKLAVVTRNSAGQPVERYQFVMKWFGLDVPFYTSYYFTDEQLELVSLNPGENTLTADEMQEQLTELYGNPVKKITGPYGLDCIWQDSRTGEQAELTPGRDDYEIEIRSYTPQPVLMARYSADGVLEEGNMETGYEYLKGLGNVVFQPETAGLLSAALLYESDGIGGERIQAEKTEPVSGTAHAKDRKIADHPEQNDSENTKQWTIRIDPADFPEENGTFPDRAADLKVLLRTYGQMLKESMPEIYEAGYTELVQKNQQVPEQPDTAPGDTSRERSTTPEFEDAFALYVLADRPMDAPGIWQECVRYFSQFGELNTYRSAVRNYLGLQTEE
;
A
#
# COMPACT_ATOMS: atom_id res chain seq x y z
N MET A 1 37.67 -26.38 -28.59
CA MET A 1 38.93 -27.14 -28.41
C MET A 1 38.97 -27.49 -26.93
N GLU A 2 38.73 -28.75 -26.53
CA GLU A 2 39.80 -29.79 -26.45
C GLU A 2 41.10 -29.21 -25.89
N ARG A 3 41.56 -29.57 -24.68
CA ARG A 3 42.00 -30.92 -24.28
C ARG A 3 41.88 -31.08 -22.74
N LEU A 4 41.41 -32.21 -22.21
CA LEU A 4 42.15 -33.48 -22.04
C LEU A 4 43.44 -33.31 -21.22
N LEU A 5 43.83 -34.20 -20.30
CA LEU A 5 43.17 -35.30 -19.57
C LEU A 5 44.29 -35.86 -18.66
N PHE A 6 44.02 -36.25 -17.42
CA PHE A 6 44.51 -37.55 -16.93
C PHE A 6 43.70 -38.02 -15.73
N ALA A 7 43.27 -39.27 -15.80
CA ALA A 7 42.42 -39.94 -14.82
C ALA A 7 42.97 -41.37 -14.58
N GLN A 8 42.24 -42.18 -13.79
CA GLN A 8 42.34 -43.65 -13.68
C GLN A 8 43.44 -44.21 -12.75
N ARG A 9 43.38 -45.41 -12.11
CA ARG A 9 42.35 -46.49 -11.87
C ARG A 9 42.96 -47.59 -10.93
N VAL A 10 42.29 -48.59 -10.31
CA VAL A 10 40.86 -48.86 -9.93
C VAL A 10 40.80 -50.03 -8.91
N ASN A 11 39.89 -49.99 -7.93
CA ASN A 11 39.35 -51.14 -7.15
C ASN A 11 40.35 -52.05 -6.37
N SER A 12 39.96 -52.97 -5.47
CA SER A 12 38.68 -53.63 -5.12
C SER A 12 38.72 -54.02 -3.62
N ASN A 13 37.68 -53.94 -2.78
CA ASN A 13 36.33 -54.56 -2.77
C ASN A 13 36.29 -55.97 -2.16
N GLU A 14 35.79 -56.11 -0.91
CA GLU A 14 35.14 -57.29 -0.28
C GLU A 14 34.72 -56.92 1.17
N LYS A 15 33.80 -57.61 1.85
CA LYS A 15 32.34 -57.78 1.72
C LYS A 15 31.80 -58.42 3.02
N GLY A 16 30.63 -57.95 3.52
CA GLY A 16 29.80 -58.65 4.52
C GLY A 16 29.97 -58.23 6.00
N SER A 17 28.98 -58.40 6.90
CA SER A 17 27.53 -58.65 6.75
C SER A 17 26.77 -58.44 8.10
N PHE A 18 25.43 -58.45 8.07
CA PHE A 18 24.46 -58.59 9.19
C PHE A 18 24.17 -57.43 10.18
N MET A 19 23.20 -56.59 9.81
CA MET A 19 21.83 -56.55 10.38
C MET A 19 21.64 -56.40 11.91
N LYS A 20 20.98 -55.30 12.36
CA LYS A 20 20.16 -55.28 13.60
C LYS A 20 19.05 -54.23 13.56
N LYS A 21 17.92 -54.59 14.19
CA LYS A 21 16.60 -53.92 14.19
C LYS A 21 16.62 -52.56 14.92
N LYS A 22 15.78 -51.61 14.48
CA LYS A 22 15.15 -50.62 15.37
C LYS A 22 13.64 -50.72 15.23
N ALA A 23 12.94 -50.83 16.36
CA ALA A 23 11.48 -50.85 16.41
C ALA A 23 10.96 -49.41 16.56
N ALA A 24 9.85 -49.10 15.90
CA ALA A 24 9.12 -47.86 16.15
C ALA A 24 8.38 -47.96 17.49
N VAL A 25 8.47 -46.92 18.31
CA VAL A 25 7.59 -46.71 19.47
C VAL A 25 6.67 -45.57 19.11
N LEU A 26 5.39 -45.89 18.90
CA LEU A 26 4.32 -44.89 18.87
C LEU A 26 4.18 -44.28 20.26
N LEU A 27 4.26 -42.96 20.34
CA LEU A 27 3.91 -42.19 21.52
C LEU A 27 2.85 -41.16 21.10
N THR A 28 1.60 -41.57 21.26
CA THR A 28 0.41 -40.72 21.07
C THR A 28 0.43 -39.60 22.10
N ALA A 29 0.63 -38.36 21.64
CA ALA A 29 0.33 -37.17 22.42
C ALA A 29 -1.14 -36.78 22.18
N ALA A 30 -1.96 -36.84 23.23
CA ALA A 30 -3.33 -36.34 23.17
C ALA A 30 -3.32 -34.81 23.16
N VAL A 31 -3.96 -34.21 22.16
CA VAL A 31 -4.13 -32.74 22.10
C VAL A 31 -5.19 -32.33 23.13
N LEU A 32 -4.76 -31.62 24.17
CA LEU A 32 -5.66 -30.90 25.07
C LEU A 32 -5.73 -29.45 24.60
N SER A 33 -6.95 -29.01 24.27
CA SER A 33 -7.26 -27.61 23.98
C SER A 33 -7.28 -26.79 25.27
N GLY A 34 -6.46 -25.74 25.35
CA GLY A 34 -6.52 -24.79 26.46
C GLY A 34 -5.25 -23.97 26.70
N CYS A 35 -5.39 -22.65 26.44
CA CYS A 35 -4.47 -21.58 26.84
C CYS A 35 -3.10 -21.51 26.15
N ALA A 36 -2.64 -20.28 25.93
CA ALA A 36 -1.38 -19.95 25.25
C ALA A 36 -0.18 -20.70 25.89
N GLY A 37 0.59 -21.37 25.03
CA GLY A 37 1.82 -22.05 25.45
C GLY A 37 2.86 -21.05 25.99
N PRO A 38 3.81 -21.52 26.82
CA PRO A 38 4.93 -20.68 27.23
C PRO A 38 5.74 -20.32 25.98
N SER A 39 5.88 -19.02 25.71
CA SER A 39 6.75 -18.52 24.65
C SER A 39 8.14 -19.12 24.81
N THR A 40 8.70 -19.63 23.71
CA THR A 40 10.02 -20.25 23.71
C THR A 40 11.16 -19.24 23.60
N LYS A 41 10.83 -17.93 23.53
CA LYS A 41 11.80 -16.85 23.49
C LYS A 41 12.64 -16.81 24.77
N VAL A 42 13.95 -16.92 24.61
CA VAL A 42 14.92 -16.59 25.66
C VAL A 42 14.78 -15.10 25.95
N LEU A 43 14.35 -14.75 27.16
CA LEU A 43 14.20 -13.37 27.59
C LEU A 43 15.57 -12.80 28.04
N PRO A 44 15.87 -11.53 27.77
CA PRO A 44 17.08 -10.88 28.26
C PRO A 44 17.15 -10.95 29.79
N GLN A 45 18.19 -11.59 30.34
CA GLN A 45 18.36 -11.64 31.80
C GLN A 45 18.92 -10.31 32.33
N ARG A 46 18.10 -9.56 33.07
CA ARG A 46 18.59 -8.52 33.99
C ARG A 46 18.62 -9.06 35.42
N GLN A 47 19.78 -8.98 36.08
CA GLN A 47 19.85 -9.15 37.52
C GLN A 47 19.11 -7.99 38.20
N SER A 48 18.19 -8.32 39.11
CA SER A 48 17.37 -7.33 39.80
C SER A 48 18.08 -6.82 41.05
N GLY A 49 18.78 -5.68 40.94
CA GLY A 49 19.36 -4.99 42.10
C GLY A 49 20.45 -3.99 41.74
N THR A 50 20.25 -2.72 42.12
CA THR A 50 21.26 -1.64 42.19
C THR A 50 22.27 -1.51 41.03
N MET A 51 21.95 -0.58 40.12
CA MET A 51 22.89 0.35 39.45
C MET A 51 24.33 -0.18 39.32
N GLN A 52 24.57 -0.96 38.26
CA GLN A 52 25.85 -1.61 38.02
C GLN A 52 26.70 -0.76 37.06
N GLU A 53 28.01 -0.76 37.30
CA GLU A 53 29.02 -0.01 36.55
C GLU A 53 28.97 -0.33 35.05
N VAL A 54 29.44 0.60 34.21
CA VAL A 54 29.65 0.37 32.77
C VAL A 54 30.49 -0.91 32.62
N PRO A 55 29.99 -1.96 31.93
CA PRO A 55 30.76 -3.19 31.80
C PRO A 55 32.08 -2.94 31.06
N ASP A 56 33.20 -3.44 31.60
CA ASP A 56 34.51 -3.43 30.92
C ASP A 56 34.49 -4.25 29.60
N GLU A 57 33.48 -5.11 29.42
CA GLU A 57 33.26 -5.87 28.19
C GLU A 57 32.13 -5.25 27.36
N VAL A 58 32.40 -5.01 26.07
CA VAL A 58 31.41 -4.54 25.09
C VAL A 58 30.21 -5.51 25.11
N PRO A 59 28.96 -5.04 25.30
CA PRO A 59 27.80 -5.92 25.30
C PRO A 59 27.71 -6.64 23.95
N VAL A 60 27.71 -7.97 23.98
CA VAL A 60 27.47 -8.79 22.79
C VAL A 60 26.06 -8.47 22.30
N VAL A 61 25.96 -7.84 21.12
CA VAL A 61 24.68 -7.62 20.44
C VAL A 61 24.11 -8.99 20.13
N GLU A 62 22.93 -9.30 20.66
CA GLU A 62 22.26 -10.57 20.35
C GLU A 62 21.91 -10.60 18.86
N GLU A 63 22.31 -11.66 18.16
CA GLU A 63 22.01 -11.85 16.74
C GLU A 63 20.49 -11.94 16.49
N VAL A 64 20.07 -11.61 15.27
CA VAL A 64 18.70 -11.81 14.79
C VAL A 64 18.30 -13.28 14.86
N ASN A 65 17.09 -13.56 15.32
CA ASN A 65 16.57 -14.91 15.43
C ASN A 65 15.35 -15.09 14.52
N SER A 66 15.57 -15.72 13.36
CA SER A 66 14.52 -16.03 12.37
C SER A 66 13.37 -16.88 12.94
N PHE A 67 13.62 -17.71 13.96
CA PHE A 67 12.54 -18.44 14.65
C PHE A 67 11.63 -17.48 15.43
N TYR A 68 12.15 -16.40 16.03
CA TYR A 68 11.32 -15.40 16.70
C TYR A 68 10.51 -14.55 15.71
N LEU A 69 11.02 -14.32 14.50
CA LEU A 69 10.27 -13.70 13.42
C LEU A 69 9.12 -14.61 12.96
N GLN A 70 9.40 -15.89 12.67
CA GLN A 70 8.39 -16.88 12.27
C GLN A 70 7.34 -17.15 13.37
N GLU A 71 7.74 -17.23 14.65
CA GLU A 71 6.80 -17.37 15.79
C GLU A 71 5.86 -16.14 15.88
N SER A 72 6.40 -14.94 15.66
CA SER A 72 5.61 -13.69 15.73
C SER A 72 4.65 -13.57 14.53
N LEU A 73 5.13 -13.87 13.32
CA LEU A 73 4.32 -13.96 12.10
C LEU A 73 3.15 -14.92 12.30
N GLY A 74 3.42 -16.16 12.71
CA GLY A 74 2.40 -17.20 12.88
C GLY A 74 1.39 -16.91 13.98
N ILE A 75 1.79 -16.24 15.06
CA ILE A 75 0.86 -15.81 16.13
C ILE A 75 -0.03 -14.66 15.66
N LEU A 76 0.54 -13.66 14.99
CA LEU A 76 -0.19 -12.46 14.56
C LEU A 76 -1.14 -12.75 13.39
N SER A 77 -0.71 -13.56 12.43
CA SER A 77 -1.51 -13.95 11.25
C SER A 77 -2.36 -15.20 11.43
N ALA A 78 -2.53 -15.70 12.65
CA ALA A 78 -3.45 -16.81 12.94
C ALA A 78 -4.93 -16.46 12.66
N SER A 79 -5.27 -15.17 12.59
CA SER A 79 -6.60 -14.65 12.26
C SER A 79 -6.52 -13.18 11.84
N PRO A 80 -7.48 -12.66 11.04
CA PRO A 80 -7.56 -11.24 10.73
C PRO A 80 -7.59 -10.33 11.97
N ARG A 81 -7.04 -9.12 11.81
CA ARG A 81 -6.90 -8.12 12.88
C ARG A 81 -7.53 -6.74 12.54
N PRO A 82 -8.76 -6.61 12.01
CA PRO A 82 -9.36 -5.29 11.76
C PRO A 82 -9.36 -4.39 12.99
N SER A 83 -9.20 -3.08 12.80
CA SER A 83 -9.15 -2.13 13.91
C SER A 83 -10.42 -2.17 14.78
N GLY A 84 -10.23 -2.05 16.10
CA GLY A 84 -11.30 -2.20 17.09
C GLY A 84 -11.83 -3.63 17.31
N SER A 85 -11.39 -4.62 16.53
CA SER A 85 -11.81 -6.02 16.68
C SER A 85 -11.18 -6.74 17.88
N ARG A 86 -11.64 -7.97 18.16
CA ARG A 86 -10.96 -8.87 19.10
C ARG A 86 -9.57 -9.30 18.61
N GLY A 87 -9.36 -9.37 17.29
CA GLY A 87 -8.07 -9.70 16.67
C GLY A 87 -7.02 -8.63 16.96
N GLU A 88 -7.36 -7.36 16.72
CA GLU A 88 -6.53 -6.20 17.09
C GLU A 88 -6.23 -6.19 18.60
N ASP A 89 -7.24 -6.29 19.46
CA ASP A 89 -7.06 -6.24 20.92
C ASP A 89 -6.21 -7.42 21.45
N ASN A 90 -6.18 -8.56 20.75
CA ASN A 90 -5.28 -9.69 21.03
C ASN A 90 -3.84 -9.41 20.56
N ALA A 91 -3.65 -8.91 19.33
CA ALA A 91 -2.33 -8.51 18.82
C ALA A 91 -1.71 -7.41 19.69
N ALA A 92 -2.47 -6.37 20.05
CA ALA A 92 -2.04 -5.31 20.95
C ALA A 92 -1.64 -5.83 22.34
N ARG A 93 -2.27 -6.90 22.86
CA ARG A 93 -1.84 -7.58 24.10
C ARG A 93 -0.55 -8.37 23.91
N TYR A 94 -0.40 -9.10 22.80
CA TYR A 94 0.80 -9.87 22.49
C TYR A 94 2.02 -8.96 22.36
N ILE A 95 1.90 -7.89 21.57
CA ILE A 95 2.92 -6.84 21.38
C ILE A 95 3.24 -6.17 22.73
N GLN A 96 2.21 -5.78 23.50
CA GLN A 96 2.42 -5.20 24.84
C GLN A 96 3.17 -6.16 25.78
N LYS A 97 2.89 -7.47 25.73
CA LYS A 97 3.56 -8.46 26.57
C LYS A 97 5.03 -8.57 26.21
N LEU A 98 5.36 -8.79 24.94
CA LEU A 98 6.76 -8.94 24.51
C LEU A 98 7.59 -7.69 24.81
N LEU A 99 7.09 -6.49 24.50
CA LEU A 99 7.80 -5.24 24.79
C LEU A 99 8.03 -5.05 26.31
N LYS A 100 7.11 -5.50 27.17
CA LYS A 100 7.33 -5.52 28.64
C LYS A 100 8.36 -6.55 29.06
N ASP A 101 8.33 -7.74 28.47
CA ASP A 101 9.28 -8.82 28.78
C ASP A 101 10.71 -8.45 28.34
N TYR A 102 10.86 -7.63 27.30
CA TYR A 102 12.14 -7.02 26.88
C TYR A 102 12.54 -5.80 27.76
N GLY A 103 11.71 -5.41 28.75
CA GLY A 103 12.05 -4.38 29.73
C GLY A 103 11.63 -2.94 29.38
N TYR A 104 10.83 -2.71 28.33
CA TYR A 104 10.30 -1.38 28.02
C TYR A 104 9.14 -0.99 28.95
N MET A 105 8.95 0.31 29.19
CA MET A 105 7.74 0.84 29.81
C MET A 105 6.62 0.91 28.76
N VAL A 106 5.58 0.08 28.89
CA VAL A 106 4.54 -0.07 27.83
C VAL A 106 3.14 0.33 28.28
N ASN A 107 2.57 1.31 27.56
CA ASN A 107 1.19 1.77 27.67
C ASN A 107 0.34 1.35 26.45
N ARG A 108 -0.98 1.23 26.63
CA ARG A 108 -1.95 1.07 25.54
C ARG A 108 -2.77 2.35 25.39
N GLN A 109 -2.49 3.13 24.34
CA GLN A 109 -3.24 4.34 24.00
C GLN A 109 -4.48 3.94 23.18
N ARG A 110 -5.59 3.71 23.88
CA ARG A 110 -6.90 3.50 23.27
C ARG A 110 -7.48 4.81 22.77
N PHE A 111 -8.10 4.79 21.60
CA PHE A 111 -8.79 5.94 21.03
C PHE A 111 -10.15 5.54 20.42
N ARG A 112 -10.94 6.56 20.16
CA ARG A 112 -12.28 6.50 19.57
C ARG A 112 -12.45 7.81 18.81
N GLU A 113 -12.44 7.74 17.49
CA GLU A 113 -12.77 8.88 16.63
C GLU A 113 -14.19 8.67 16.10
N LYS A 114 -14.99 9.74 16.06
CA LYS A 114 -16.33 9.74 15.48
C LYS A 114 -16.38 10.78 14.38
N SER A 115 -16.74 10.36 13.18
CA SER A 115 -17.23 11.23 12.12
C SER A 115 -18.76 11.26 12.13
N GLU A 116 -19.36 12.07 11.26
CA GLU A 116 -20.80 12.03 10.94
C GLU A 116 -21.21 10.70 10.25
N HIS A 117 -20.25 9.87 9.79
CA HIS A 117 -20.51 8.66 9.01
C HIS A 117 -20.06 7.34 9.68
N GLU A 118 -19.00 7.36 10.50
CA GLU A 118 -18.48 6.15 11.17
C GLU A 118 -17.90 6.41 12.58
N GLU A 119 -17.82 5.35 13.38
CA GLU A 119 -17.08 5.35 14.66
C GLU A 119 -15.91 4.38 14.54
N ILE A 120 -14.68 4.92 14.51
CA ILE A 120 -13.45 4.13 14.44
C ILE A 120 -12.90 3.95 15.87
N LEU A 121 -12.65 2.70 16.24
CA LEU A 121 -12.02 2.31 17.50
C LEU A 121 -10.64 1.74 17.21
N GLY A 122 -9.68 1.99 18.09
CA GLY A 122 -8.35 1.42 17.94
C GLY A 122 -7.51 1.50 19.21
N THR A 123 -6.38 0.79 19.21
CA THR A 123 -5.41 0.83 20.31
C THR A 123 -3.95 0.83 19.85
N ASN A 124 -3.29 1.98 19.92
CA ASN A 124 -1.84 2.01 19.81
C ASN A 124 -1.18 1.34 21.03
N VAL A 125 -0.06 0.63 20.83
CA VAL A 125 0.84 0.14 21.87
C VAL A 125 2.09 1.01 21.87
N VAL A 126 2.30 1.78 22.92
CA VAL A 126 3.43 2.72 23.07
C VAL A 126 4.40 2.17 24.10
N ALA A 127 5.60 1.78 23.66
CA ALA A 127 6.70 1.33 24.49
C ALA A 127 7.84 2.36 24.50
N MET A 128 8.43 2.59 25.68
CA MET A 128 9.46 3.59 25.89
C MET A 128 10.60 3.02 26.74
N ARG A 129 11.84 3.29 26.32
CA ARG A 129 13.03 3.23 27.16
C ARG A 129 13.54 4.66 27.36
N PRO A 130 13.35 5.27 28.54
CA PRO A 130 13.81 6.63 28.79
C PRO A 130 15.33 6.71 28.83
N ALA A 131 15.87 7.85 28.40
CA ALA A 131 17.23 8.26 28.69
C ALA A 131 17.36 8.77 30.14
N GLU A 132 18.60 8.92 30.62
CA GLU A 132 18.87 9.58 31.91
C GLU A 132 18.69 11.11 31.83
N ASP A 133 19.06 11.74 30.71
CA ASP A 133 18.82 13.17 30.48
C ASP A 133 17.40 13.40 29.93
N PRO A 134 16.54 14.20 30.59
CA PRO A 134 15.21 14.53 30.09
C PRO A 134 15.21 15.45 28.84
N ASP A 135 16.36 16.00 28.43
CA ASP A 135 16.53 16.65 27.13
C ASP A 135 17.30 15.80 26.11
N ALA A 136 17.54 14.51 26.35
CA ALA A 136 18.11 13.60 25.36
C ALA A 136 17.30 13.56 24.05
N ASP A 137 17.96 13.19 22.95
CA ASP A 137 17.27 12.94 21.68
C ASP A 137 16.29 11.76 21.79
N ILE A 138 15.24 11.79 20.96
CA ILE A 138 14.27 10.71 20.84
C ILE A 138 14.41 10.08 19.45
N ILE A 139 14.61 8.77 19.39
CA ILE A 139 14.36 7.99 18.17
C ILE A 139 13.07 7.19 18.31
N LEU A 140 12.23 7.25 17.28
CA LEU A 140 10.96 6.55 17.22
C LEU A 140 10.99 5.48 16.13
N ILE A 141 10.68 4.24 16.50
CA ILE A 141 10.43 3.14 15.58
C ILE A 141 8.93 2.84 15.63
N CYS A 142 8.29 2.78 14.46
CA CYS A 142 6.85 2.62 14.26
C CYS A 142 6.54 1.41 13.37
N THR A 143 5.33 0.88 13.50
CA THR A 143 4.70 -0.08 12.57
C THR A 143 3.18 -0.08 12.85
N TRP A 144 2.35 -0.73 12.04
CA TRP A 144 0.92 -0.95 12.35
C TRP A 144 0.62 -2.43 12.52
N HIS A 145 -0.35 -2.77 13.39
CA HIS A 145 -0.68 -4.17 13.73
C HIS A 145 -2.10 -4.60 13.36
N ASP A 146 -2.96 -3.72 12.88
CA ASP A 146 -4.21 -4.14 12.25
C ASP A 146 -3.96 -4.79 10.87
N SER A 147 -5.01 -5.39 10.31
CA SER A 147 -5.06 -5.86 8.93
C SER A 147 -6.45 -5.59 8.36
N ALA A 148 -6.57 -5.62 7.03
CA ALA A 148 -7.84 -5.56 6.34
C ALA A 148 -8.83 -6.65 6.86
N PRO A 149 -10.16 -6.41 6.75
CA PRO A 149 -11.15 -7.47 6.91
C PRO A 149 -10.79 -8.73 6.12
N GLU A 150 -11.08 -9.90 6.69
CA GLU A 150 -10.87 -11.22 6.06
C GLU A 150 -9.40 -11.62 5.80
N SER A 151 -8.46 -10.67 5.70
CA SER A 151 -7.02 -10.92 5.55
C SER A 151 -6.36 -11.31 6.88
N PRO A 152 -5.68 -12.48 6.97
CA PRO A 152 -4.81 -12.82 8.09
C PRO A 152 -3.63 -11.84 8.24
N GLY A 153 -3.29 -11.09 7.19
CA GLY A 153 -2.35 -9.98 7.26
C GLY A 153 -0.94 -10.39 7.63
N ALA A 154 -0.42 -11.47 7.03
CA ALA A 154 0.93 -11.95 7.27
C ALA A 154 1.99 -10.97 6.75
N GLY A 155 1.91 -10.60 5.48
CA GLY A 155 2.74 -9.57 4.87
C GLY A 155 2.23 -8.14 5.12
N ASN A 156 0.91 -7.91 5.18
CA ASN A 156 0.34 -6.62 5.59
C ASN A 156 -0.43 -6.71 6.93
N ASN A 157 0.19 -6.43 8.09
CA ASN A 157 1.60 -6.08 8.31
C ASN A 157 2.20 -6.86 9.50
N ALA A 158 1.88 -8.15 9.66
CA ALA A 158 2.49 -8.97 10.70
C ALA A 158 4.01 -9.15 10.49
N SER A 159 4.51 -9.04 9.25
CA SER A 159 5.94 -9.05 8.94
C SER A 159 6.65 -7.83 9.50
N GLY A 160 6.14 -6.62 9.25
CA GLY A 160 6.66 -5.38 9.84
C GLY A 160 6.56 -5.37 11.36
N VAL A 161 5.49 -5.91 11.95
CA VAL A 161 5.37 -6.09 13.41
C VAL A 161 6.40 -7.10 13.94
N SER A 162 6.74 -8.15 13.18
CA SER A 162 7.74 -9.15 13.58
C SER A 162 9.15 -8.56 13.57
N VAL A 163 9.51 -7.83 12.50
CA VAL A 163 10.75 -7.03 12.43
C VAL A 163 10.82 -6.03 13.60
N PHE A 164 9.76 -5.25 13.83
CA PHE A 164 9.64 -4.29 14.91
C PHE A 164 9.87 -4.92 16.31
N LEU A 165 9.27 -6.08 16.58
CA LEU A 165 9.41 -6.80 17.85
C LEU A 165 10.82 -7.36 18.04
N GLU A 166 11.47 -7.82 16.98
CA GLU A 166 12.82 -8.39 17.07
C GLU A 166 13.89 -7.29 17.20
N THR A 167 13.76 -6.19 16.45
CA THR A 167 14.57 -4.98 16.64
C THR A 167 14.43 -4.45 18.08
N ALA A 168 13.22 -4.45 18.66
CA ALA A 168 13.02 -4.09 20.06
C ALA A 168 13.72 -5.06 21.04
N ARG A 169 13.70 -6.37 20.78
CA ARG A 169 14.42 -7.36 21.60
C ARG A 169 15.92 -7.05 21.63
N ILE A 170 16.54 -6.93 20.47
CA ILE A 170 17.99 -6.75 20.33
C ILE A 170 18.44 -5.42 20.93
N LEU A 171 17.77 -4.31 20.59
CA LEU A 171 18.14 -2.99 21.09
C LEU A 171 17.94 -2.84 22.61
N SER A 172 17.06 -3.65 23.25
CA SER A 172 16.81 -3.60 24.69
C SER A 172 18.06 -3.82 25.55
N GLY A 173 19.00 -4.65 25.08
CA GLY A 173 20.26 -4.97 25.75
C GLY A 173 21.36 -3.92 25.60
N ILE A 174 21.26 -3.03 24.62
CA ILE A 174 22.32 -2.07 24.27
C ILE A 174 22.19 -0.79 25.14
N PRO A 175 23.24 -0.39 25.89
CA PRO A 175 23.30 0.87 26.63
C PRO A 175 23.05 2.09 25.73
N THR A 176 22.45 3.15 26.27
CA THR A 176 22.20 4.38 25.50
C THR A 176 21.97 5.59 26.39
N ASP A 177 22.25 6.77 25.84
CA ASP A 177 21.85 8.08 26.32
C ASP A 177 20.61 8.62 25.60
N THR A 178 20.10 7.91 24.60
CA THR A 178 18.99 8.32 23.72
C THR A 178 17.67 7.70 24.16
N GLU A 179 16.59 8.47 24.13
CA GLU A 179 15.24 8.00 24.44
C GLU A 179 14.71 7.15 23.26
N VAL A 180 14.53 5.84 23.47
CA VAL A 180 14.09 4.92 22.42
C VAL A 180 12.59 4.63 22.58
N ARG A 181 11.80 4.96 21.56
CA ARG A 181 10.36 4.69 21.52
C ARG A 181 10.03 3.65 20.45
N PHE A 182 9.20 2.69 20.81
CA PHE A 182 8.63 1.67 19.93
C PHE A 182 7.10 1.83 19.96
N VAL A 183 6.48 2.17 18.83
CA VAL A 183 5.03 2.38 18.76
C VAL A 183 4.42 1.48 17.70
N SER A 184 3.56 0.55 18.13
CA SER A 184 2.72 -0.19 17.22
C SER A 184 1.35 0.48 17.13
N LEU A 185 1.02 0.91 15.92
CA LEU A 185 -0.12 1.74 15.55
C LEU A 185 -1.32 0.87 15.16
N SER A 186 -2.53 1.44 15.22
CA SER A 186 -3.77 0.76 14.84
C SER A 186 -4.64 1.67 13.98
N ALA A 187 -5.57 1.09 13.22
CA ALA A 187 -6.42 1.77 12.25
C ALA A 187 -5.60 2.41 11.09
N HIS A 188 -4.70 1.61 10.49
CA HIS A 188 -3.94 1.98 9.29
C HIS A 188 -4.87 2.21 8.09
N GLU A 189 -5.75 1.23 7.82
CA GLU A 189 -6.81 1.23 6.78
C GLU A 189 -7.85 2.37 6.91
N LYS A 190 -7.71 3.22 7.93
CA LYS A 190 -8.59 4.35 8.26
C LYS A 190 -7.79 5.66 8.31
N ASP A 191 -7.14 5.99 7.18
CA ASP A 191 -6.27 7.16 7.01
C ASP A 191 -5.18 7.25 8.10
N ALA A 192 -4.55 6.11 8.43
CA ALA A 192 -3.52 5.97 9.46
C ALA A 192 -3.87 6.69 10.79
N LEU A 193 -5.12 6.53 11.25
CA LEU A 193 -5.68 7.24 12.40
C LEU A 193 -4.86 7.05 13.67
N GLY A 194 -4.32 5.85 13.93
CA GLY A 194 -3.43 5.61 15.07
C GLY A 194 -2.19 6.49 15.07
N ALA A 195 -1.57 6.71 13.89
CA ALA A 195 -0.43 7.61 13.73
C ALA A 195 -0.83 9.07 13.97
N ARG A 196 -1.96 9.52 13.41
CA ARG A 196 -2.54 10.86 13.67
C ARG A 196 -2.76 11.09 15.17
N VAL A 197 -3.38 10.12 15.86
CA VAL A 197 -3.64 10.18 17.30
C VAL A 197 -2.34 10.23 18.10
N TYR A 198 -1.33 9.45 17.73
CA TYR A 198 -0.02 9.48 18.40
C TYR A 198 0.68 10.83 18.19
N ALA A 199 0.87 11.26 16.94
CA ALA A 199 1.60 12.48 16.59
C ALA A 199 0.94 13.75 17.14
N LYS A 200 -0.41 13.82 17.13
CA LYS A 200 -1.19 14.92 17.73
C LYS A 200 -0.97 15.05 19.24
N ASN A 201 -0.72 13.94 19.94
CA ASN A 201 -0.47 13.91 21.39
C ASN A 201 0.98 14.20 21.80
N LEU A 202 1.93 14.23 20.86
CA LEU A 202 3.31 14.66 21.14
C LEU A 202 3.34 16.15 21.51
N SER A 203 3.95 16.46 22.65
CA SER A 203 4.21 17.85 23.04
C SER A 203 5.22 18.52 22.11
N LYS A 204 5.20 19.87 22.05
CA LYS A 204 6.16 20.63 21.24
C LYS A 204 7.62 20.24 21.55
N ARG A 205 7.98 20.06 22.82
CA ARG A 205 9.34 19.67 23.24
C ARG A 205 9.70 18.26 22.77
N GLU A 206 8.76 17.31 22.76
CA GLU A 206 9.04 15.98 22.20
C GLU A 206 9.26 16.02 20.69
N ARG A 207 8.47 16.81 19.94
CA ARG A 207 8.70 17.01 18.50
C ARG A 207 10.05 17.66 18.20
N GLU A 208 10.51 18.56 19.06
CA GLU A 208 11.83 19.19 18.95
C GLU A 208 12.99 18.26 19.34
N ARG A 209 12.77 17.23 20.18
CA ARG A 209 13.77 16.20 20.53
C ARG A 209 13.75 14.98 19.59
N LEU A 210 12.67 14.77 18.84
CA LEU A 210 12.57 13.69 17.84
C LEU A 210 13.54 13.94 16.68
N ILE A 211 14.59 13.11 16.59
CA ILE A 211 15.56 13.14 15.48
C ILE A 211 15.08 12.37 14.25
N GLY A 212 13.92 11.71 14.38
CA GLY A 212 13.13 11.19 13.28
C GLY A 212 12.34 9.94 13.65
N VAL A 213 11.60 9.44 12.67
CA VAL A 213 10.79 8.22 12.75
C VAL A 213 11.26 7.22 11.70
N ILE A 214 11.43 5.97 12.12
CA ILE A 214 11.55 4.83 11.20
C ILE A 214 10.23 4.05 11.26
N THR A 215 9.44 4.08 10.20
CA THR A 215 8.21 3.28 10.09
C THR A 215 8.53 1.97 9.37
N ILE A 216 8.08 0.84 9.89
CA ILE A 216 8.25 -0.48 9.27
C ILE A 216 6.89 -0.87 8.67
N GLY A 217 6.79 -0.74 7.35
CA GLY A 217 5.63 -1.17 6.57
C GLY A 217 5.71 -2.64 6.17
N PRO A 218 4.85 -3.07 5.21
CA PRO A 218 4.89 -4.41 4.65
C PRO A 218 6.28 -4.69 4.06
N CYS A 219 6.76 -5.89 4.33
CA CYS A 219 8.07 -6.35 3.88
C CYS A 219 8.11 -7.88 3.80
N GLY A 220 9.06 -8.39 3.01
CA GLY A 220 9.33 -9.82 2.85
C GLY A 220 8.30 -10.60 2.03
N ALA A 221 7.32 -9.96 1.37
CA ALA A 221 6.41 -10.70 0.49
C ALA A 221 7.17 -11.35 -0.69
N ILE A 222 6.86 -12.60 -1.02
CA ILE A 222 7.62 -13.39 -2.01
C ILE A 222 7.38 -12.98 -3.47
N ASP A 223 6.35 -12.19 -3.76
CA ASP A 223 5.93 -11.77 -5.10
C ASP A 223 6.29 -10.31 -5.44
N THR A 224 7.05 -9.64 -4.57
CA THR A 224 7.64 -8.32 -4.81
C THR A 224 9.17 -8.39 -4.77
N GLU A 225 9.79 -7.52 -5.54
CA GLU A 225 11.23 -7.29 -5.49
C GLU A 225 11.55 -6.02 -4.69
N GLU A 226 12.79 -5.95 -4.19
CA GLU A 226 13.43 -4.82 -3.51
C GLU A 226 12.81 -4.34 -2.18
N THR A 227 13.68 -4.21 -1.18
CA THR A 227 13.41 -3.34 -0.02
C THR A 227 13.81 -1.91 -0.37
N VAL A 228 12.98 -0.94 0.03
CA VAL A 228 13.11 0.48 -0.29
C VAL A 228 12.97 1.36 0.96
N LEU A 229 13.46 2.59 0.84
CA LEU A 229 13.27 3.67 1.79
C LEU A 229 12.26 4.67 1.22
N ALA A 230 11.06 4.69 1.77
CA ALA A 230 10.00 5.58 1.33
C ALA A 230 9.94 6.85 2.20
N THR A 231 9.85 8.02 1.58
CA THR A 231 9.66 9.32 2.26
C THR A 231 8.55 10.14 1.58
N GLN A 232 8.00 11.12 2.30
CA GLN A 232 6.88 11.96 1.84
C GLN A 232 7.15 12.67 0.49
N ASP A 233 8.40 13.05 0.22
CA ASP A 233 8.83 13.79 -0.97
C ASP A 233 9.92 13.07 -1.78
N GLY A 234 10.17 11.78 -1.49
CA GLY A 234 11.20 10.96 -2.13
C GLY A 234 12.64 11.37 -1.83
N LYS A 235 12.87 12.40 -1.00
CA LYS A 235 14.22 12.88 -0.67
C LYS A 235 14.84 12.11 0.48
N ARG A 236 16.15 12.24 0.58
CA ARG A 236 16.99 11.66 1.63
C ARG A 236 16.65 12.23 3.01
N THR A 237 16.87 11.41 4.04
CA THR A 237 16.80 11.82 5.45
C THR A 237 18.03 11.32 6.20
N MET A 238 18.36 11.96 7.32
CA MET A 238 19.44 11.55 8.21
C MET A 238 19.36 10.06 8.59
N LEU A 239 18.16 9.59 8.97
CA LEU A 239 17.93 8.19 9.35
C LEU A 239 17.95 7.25 8.14
N GLY A 240 17.37 7.63 7.00
CA GLY A 240 17.39 6.82 5.80
C GLY A 240 18.81 6.64 5.22
N ASP A 241 19.63 7.69 5.25
CA ASP A 241 21.03 7.58 4.82
C ASP A 241 21.84 6.70 5.77
N LEU A 242 21.56 6.75 7.08
CA LEU A 242 22.16 5.84 8.07
C LEU A 242 21.71 4.37 7.89
N LEU A 243 20.49 4.15 7.41
CA LEU A 243 20.01 2.82 7.01
C LEU A 243 20.77 2.32 5.77
N LEU A 244 20.90 3.12 4.71
CA LEU A 244 21.70 2.76 3.52
C LEU A 244 23.18 2.48 3.87
N GLU A 245 23.78 3.27 4.76
CA GLU A 245 25.16 3.05 5.24
C GLU A 245 25.33 1.76 6.05
N SER A 246 24.25 1.24 6.64
CA SER A 246 24.26 0.00 7.42
C SER A 246 23.94 -1.22 6.55
N GLU A 247 22.99 -1.05 5.63
CA GLU A 247 22.58 -2.04 4.63
C GLU A 247 23.72 -2.46 3.71
N ALA A 248 24.54 -1.50 3.25
CA ALA A 248 25.65 -1.75 2.34
C ALA A 248 26.79 -2.63 2.93
N GLY A 249 26.69 -3.03 4.20
CA GLY A 249 27.55 -4.02 4.86
C GLY A 249 26.91 -5.40 5.06
N ILE A 250 25.64 -5.58 4.66
CA ILE A 250 24.82 -6.75 4.95
C ILE A 250 24.32 -7.43 3.67
N THR A 251 23.73 -6.67 2.73
CA THR A 251 23.07 -7.21 1.53
C THR A 251 23.87 -6.96 0.24
N GLU A 252 23.68 -7.83 -0.77
CA GLU A 252 24.26 -7.64 -2.11
C GLU A 252 23.42 -6.70 -2.98
N SER A 253 22.09 -6.70 -2.78
CA SER A 253 21.20 -5.65 -3.28
C SER A 253 21.47 -4.33 -2.52
N ARG A 254 21.10 -3.20 -3.15
CA ARG A 254 21.12 -1.87 -2.52
C ARG A 254 19.72 -1.30 -2.45
N TRP A 255 19.24 -1.00 -1.26
CA TRP A 255 18.00 -0.28 -1.04
C TRP A 255 18.04 1.08 -1.74
N SER A 256 16.90 1.52 -2.25
CA SER A 256 16.74 2.81 -2.95
C SER A 256 15.66 3.66 -2.31
N TYR A 257 15.73 4.99 -2.53
CA TYR A 257 14.69 5.89 -2.09
C TYR A 257 13.53 5.94 -3.08
N ILE A 258 12.30 5.99 -2.56
CA ILE A 258 11.08 6.25 -3.33
C ILE A 258 10.23 7.32 -2.65
N GLN A 259 9.35 7.97 -3.40
CA GLN A 259 8.30 8.81 -2.82
C GLN A 259 7.10 7.95 -2.44
N LYS A 260 6.65 8.02 -1.19
CA LYS A 260 5.33 7.52 -0.75
C LYS A 260 4.71 8.58 0.15
N ALA A 261 3.88 9.42 -0.48
CA ALA A 261 3.22 10.56 0.15
C ALA A 261 1.90 10.15 0.80
N GLY A 262 1.59 10.68 1.98
CA GLY A 262 0.44 10.27 2.76
C GLY A 262 0.79 9.30 3.90
N ASP A 263 -0.25 8.75 4.51
CA ASP A 263 -0.19 7.80 5.64
C ASP A 263 0.81 8.22 6.73
N GLU A 264 1.53 7.28 7.36
CA GLU A 264 2.47 7.58 8.43
C GLU A 264 3.52 8.64 8.04
N ASN A 265 4.06 8.57 6.81
CA ASN A 265 5.05 9.54 6.32
C ASN A 265 4.50 10.96 6.32
N GLY A 266 3.33 11.16 5.70
CA GLY A 266 2.63 12.44 5.63
C GLY A 266 2.19 12.97 6.99
N ILE A 267 1.77 12.07 7.88
CA ILE A 267 1.36 12.42 9.25
C ILE A 267 2.55 12.93 10.07
N PHE A 268 3.71 12.27 10.02
CA PHE A 268 4.90 12.74 10.73
C PHE A 268 5.50 13.99 10.08
N ALA A 269 5.54 14.07 8.74
CA ALA A 269 5.93 15.27 7.99
C ALA A 269 5.07 16.49 8.37
N SER A 270 3.75 16.35 8.41
CA SER A 270 2.83 17.44 8.81
C SER A 270 3.01 17.90 10.28
N CYS A 271 3.62 17.06 11.12
CA CYS A 271 4.02 17.44 12.48
C CYS A 271 5.43 18.05 12.58
N ALA A 272 6.08 18.27 11.44
CA ALA A 272 7.47 18.68 11.27
C ALA A 272 8.49 17.70 11.89
N ILE A 273 8.23 16.40 11.76
CA ILE A 273 9.10 15.31 12.23
C ILE A 273 9.65 14.57 11.00
N PRO A 274 10.98 14.48 10.80
CA PRO A 274 11.56 13.67 9.74
C PRO A 274 11.11 12.21 9.83
N SER A 275 10.64 11.62 8.74
CA SER A 275 10.22 10.22 8.70
C SER A 275 10.80 9.49 7.49
N VAL A 276 11.16 8.23 7.70
CA VAL A 276 11.49 7.28 6.64
C VAL A 276 10.76 5.97 6.93
N GLN A 277 10.13 5.41 5.90
CA GLN A 277 9.54 4.07 5.95
C GLN A 277 10.51 3.07 5.32
N VAL A 278 10.75 1.96 6.01
CA VAL A 278 11.38 0.75 5.44
C VAL A 278 10.26 -0.22 5.07
N GLY A 279 10.33 -0.78 3.87
CA GLY A 279 9.34 -1.73 3.37
C GLY A 279 9.67 -2.21 1.97
N GLN A 280 8.74 -2.93 1.35
CA GLN A 280 8.82 -3.35 -0.06
C GLN A 280 8.41 -2.25 -1.04
N ARG A 281 8.87 -2.33 -2.30
CA ARG A 281 8.53 -1.36 -3.37
C ARG A 281 7.05 -1.42 -3.77
N TYR A 282 6.51 -2.62 -3.93
CA TYR A 282 5.13 -2.86 -4.36
C TYR A 282 4.41 -3.73 -3.34
N ASP A 283 3.13 -3.46 -3.12
CA ASP A 283 2.29 -4.33 -2.31
C ASP A 283 2.09 -5.69 -3.00
N SER A 284 1.96 -6.76 -2.21
CA SER A 284 1.74 -8.11 -2.72
C SER A 284 0.35 -8.21 -3.37
N PHE A 285 0.22 -9.08 -4.38
CA PHE A 285 -1.09 -9.44 -4.91
C PHE A 285 -1.97 -10.14 -3.86
N ASP A 286 -1.38 -10.65 -2.79
CA ASP A 286 -2.08 -11.42 -1.77
C ASP A 286 -2.69 -10.52 -0.67
N PHE A 287 -2.20 -9.28 -0.54
CA PHE A 287 -2.69 -8.32 0.46
C PHE A 287 -4.19 -8.03 0.29
N GLY A 288 -4.85 -7.84 1.43
CA GLY A 288 -6.30 -7.64 1.52
C GLY A 288 -7.14 -8.91 1.35
N THR A 289 -6.54 -10.08 1.15
CA THR A 289 -7.28 -11.34 0.92
C THR A 289 -7.04 -12.38 2.03
N PRO A 290 -7.93 -13.38 2.19
CA PRO A 290 -7.73 -14.55 3.05
C PRO A 290 -6.45 -15.38 2.79
N LEU A 291 -5.71 -15.05 1.72
CA LEU A 291 -4.51 -15.72 1.29
C LEU A 291 -3.21 -14.97 1.64
N ASP A 292 -3.28 -13.88 2.40
CA ASP A 292 -2.13 -13.18 3.00
C ASP A 292 -1.65 -13.97 4.24
N THR A 293 -0.94 -15.07 3.98
CA THR A 293 -0.58 -16.11 4.97
C THR A 293 0.94 -16.24 5.16
N VAL A 294 1.39 -16.90 6.24
CA VAL A 294 2.83 -16.95 6.63
C VAL A 294 3.75 -17.48 5.52
N ASP A 295 3.25 -18.37 4.66
CA ASP A 295 3.97 -18.95 3.53
C ASP A 295 4.21 -17.98 2.36
N THR A 296 3.60 -16.78 2.37
CA THR A 296 3.85 -15.72 1.40
C THR A 296 4.94 -14.74 1.86
N VAL A 297 5.58 -14.97 3.01
CA VAL A 297 6.58 -14.08 3.62
C VAL A 297 7.94 -14.78 3.81
N ASP A 298 8.98 -14.25 3.17
CA ASP A 298 10.37 -14.66 3.37
C ASP A 298 10.96 -14.12 4.68
N ALA A 299 11.30 -15.04 5.59
CA ALA A 299 11.92 -14.73 6.87
C ALA A 299 13.41 -14.33 6.76
N GLU A 300 14.11 -14.65 5.67
CA GLU A 300 15.51 -14.23 5.47
C GLU A 300 15.57 -12.73 5.14
N CYS A 301 14.70 -12.25 4.23
CA CYS A 301 14.47 -10.82 3.97
C CYS A 301 14.17 -10.06 5.27
N LEU A 302 13.23 -10.55 6.10
CA LEU A 302 12.92 -9.91 7.39
C LEU A 302 14.14 -9.86 8.32
N SER A 303 15.00 -10.88 8.30
CA SER A 303 16.20 -10.93 9.14
C SER A 303 17.22 -9.86 8.72
N GLY A 304 17.45 -9.69 7.42
CA GLY A 304 18.33 -8.63 6.90
C GLY A 304 17.82 -7.21 7.19
N ILE A 305 16.49 -7.01 7.20
CA ILE A 305 15.88 -5.73 7.63
C ILE A 305 16.12 -5.49 9.13
N VAL A 306 15.95 -6.50 9.99
CA VAL A 306 16.26 -6.38 11.44
C VAL A 306 17.72 -6.03 11.66
N ASP A 307 18.66 -6.73 11.02
CA ASP A 307 20.10 -6.44 11.17
C ASP A 307 20.44 -5.01 10.73
N THR A 308 19.88 -4.55 9.61
CA THR A 308 20.06 -3.17 9.11
C THR A 308 19.52 -2.14 10.10
N LEU A 309 18.30 -2.35 10.63
CA LEU A 309 17.69 -1.48 11.64
C LEU A 309 18.52 -1.45 12.93
N CYS A 310 18.95 -2.62 13.42
CA CYS A 310 19.76 -2.72 14.63
C CYS A 310 21.13 -2.06 14.47
N GLN A 311 21.79 -2.21 13.33
CA GLN A 311 23.06 -1.52 13.04
C GLN A 311 22.90 0.00 12.90
N ALA A 312 21.86 0.48 12.21
CA ALA A 312 21.60 1.91 12.09
C ALA A 312 21.23 2.56 13.42
N VAL A 313 20.30 1.97 14.18
CA VAL A 313 19.82 2.54 15.44
C VAL A 313 20.85 2.38 16.57
N SER A 314 21.68 1.33 16.59
CA SER A 314 22.76 1.23 17.58
C SER A 314 23.83 2.30 17.41
N LYS A 315 24.13 2.76 16.18
CA LYS A 315 24.99 3.93 15.93
C LYS A 315 24.41 5.20 16.57
N ILE A 316 23.10 5.43 16.44
CA ILE A 316 22.39 6.55 17.10
C ILE A 316 22.45 6.40 18.63
N MET A 317 22.23 5.20 19.15
CA MET A 317 22.15 4.93 20.58
C MET A 317 23.51 4.96 21.32
N SER A 318 24.64 5.02 20.61
CA SER A 318 25.97 5.00 21.20
C SER A 318 26.24 6.24 22.05
N LEU A 319 26.85 6.05 23.23
CA LEU A 319 27.25 7.14 24.13
C LEU A 319 28.32 8.07 23.54
N ASP A 320 28.99 7.66 22.46
CA ASP A 320 29.96 8.47 21.72
C ASP A 320 29.30 9.32 20.62
N THR A 321 28.02 9.09 20.30
CA THR A 321 27.29 9.80 19.25
C THR A 321 26.75 11.13 19.80
N PRO A 322 27.14 12.29 19.25
CA PRO A 322 26.58 13.57 19.67
C PRO A 322 25.11 13.70 19.26
N SER A 323 24.36 14.57 19.94
CA SER A 323 22.96 14.86 19.58
C SER A 323 22.80 15.15 18.09
N MET A 324 21.95 14.36 17.45
CA MET A 324 21.70 14.37 16.00
C MET A 324 20.57 15.34 15.62
N ARG A 325 19.90 15.96 16.60
CA ARG A 325 18.81 16.94 16.45
C ARG A 325 19.08 18.02 15.42
N ALA A 326 20.26 18.64 15.46
CA ALA A 326 20.61 19.70 14.52
C ALA A 326 20.74 19.18 13.08
N LYS A 327 21.30 17.98 12.88
CA LYS A 327 21.43 17.33 11.56
C LYS A 327 20.05 16.91 11.03
N ALA A 328 19.28 16.20 11.85
CA ALA A 328 17.94 15.69 11.50
C ALA A 328 16.97 16.79 11.02
N HIS A 329 16.84 17.88 11.80
CA HIS A 329 15.96 18.99 11.47
C HIS A 329 16.51 19.91 10.37
N PHE A 330 17.78 19.77 9.96
CA PHE A 330 18.36 20.48 8.82
C PHE A 330 18.17 19.71 7.50
N GLU A 331 18.48 18.41 7.48
CA GLU A 331 18.44 17.59 6.27
C GLU A 331 17.01 17.32 5.78
N ASN A 332 16.01 17.39 6.66
CA ASN A 332 14.60 17.32 6.27
C ASN A 332 13.76 18.36 7.03
N ASN A 333 13.98 19.64 6.70
CA ASN A 333 13.39 20.79 7.40
C ASN A 333 11.94 21.10 6.97
N TRP A 334 10.98 20.33 7.49
CA TRP A 334 9.54 20.58 7.31
C TRP A 334 9.03 21.95 7.80
N LYS A 335 9.83 22.76 8.51
CA LYS A 335 9.42 24.12 8.93
C LYS A 335 9.57 25.16 7.82
N GLU A 336 10.43 24.90 6.84
CA GLU A 336 10.66 25.75 5.66
C GLU A 336 10.08 25.12 4.38
N PHE A 337 9.68 23.84 4.44
CA PHE A 337 8.99 23.17 3.35
C PHE A 337 7.69 23.90 2.99
N THR A 338 7.62 24.36 1.74
CA THR A 338 6.40 24.90 1.13
C THR A 338 5.98 23.91 0.05
N TYR A 339 4.79 23.32 0.18
CA TYR A 339 4.26 22.41 -0.82
C TYR A 339 3.97 23.14 -2.13
N THR A 340 4.29 22.52 -3.27
CA THR A 340 3.93 22.99 -4.61
C THR A 340 2.81 22.12 -5.17
N GLN A 341 1.66 22.70 -5.48
CA GLN A 341 0.67 22.04 -6.33
C GLN A 341 1.11 22.21 -7.79
N GLU A 342 1.55 21.11 -8.39
CA GLU A 342 1.85 21.01 -9.82
C GLU A 342 0.54 21.02 -10.62
N SER A 343 0.50 21.70 -11.77
CA SER A 343 -0.72 21.85 -12.57
C SER A 343 -1.24 20.53 -13.17
N ALA A 344 -0.36 19.53 -13.34
CA ALA A 344 -0.76 18.19 -13.77
C ALA A 344 -1.21 17.28 -12.62
N LYS A 345 -0.98 17.68 -11.36
CA LYS A 345 -1.35 16.89 -10.19
C LYS A 345 -2.76 17.25 -9.75
N ARG A 346 -3.65 16.26 -9.75
CA ARG A 346 -5.05 16.42 -9.34
C ARG A 346 -5.20 16.77 -7.85
N ILE A 347 -6.16 17.63 -7.54
CA ILE A 347 -6.63 17.91 -6.18
C ILE A 347 -7.55 16.76 -5.74
N PRO A 348 -7.30 16.12 -4.58
CA PRO A 348 -8.10 14.97 -4.13
C PRO A 348 -9.43 15.44 -3.51
N PHE A 349 -10.35 15.97 -4.32
CA PHE A 349 -11.71 16.29 -3.90
C PHE A 349 -12.41 15.05 -3.29
N GLY A 350 -13.29 15.27 -2.33
CA GLY A 350 -13.93 14.21 -1.53
C GLY A 350 -13.09 13.68 -0.36
N VAL A 351 -11.78 13.90 -0.25
CA VAL A 351 -11.02 13.35 0.89
C VAL A 351 -11.26 14.10 2.20
N SER A 352 -10.99 13.40 3.32
CA SER A 352 -11.08 13.96 4.67
C SER A 352 -9.99 15.01 4.95
N PRO A 353 -10.20 15.96 5.90
CA PRO A 353 -9.16 16.90 6.31
C PRO A 353 -7.89 16.23 6.84
N GLY A 354 -8.04 15.04 7.44
CA GLY A 354 -6.92 14.22 7.92
C GLY A 354 -6.10 13.65 6.77
N LYS A 355 -6.77 13.05 5.78
CA LYS A 355 -6.13 12.47 4.60
C LYS A 355 -5.42 13.54 3.77
N LEU A 356 -6.06 14.69 3.51
CA LEU A 356 -5.43 15.79 2.77
C LEU A 356 -4.11 16.24 3.43
N GLN A 357 -4.12 16.51 4.75
CA GLN A 357 -2.92 16.98 5.45
C GLN A 357 -1.78 15.95 5.43
N ALA A 358 -2.11 14.66 5.48
CA ALA A 358 -1.13 13.60 5.26
C ALA A 358 -0.60 13.62 3.81
N SER A 359 -1.47 13.59 2.80
CA SER A 359 -1.07 13.61 1.38
C SER A 359 -0.21 14.83 1.00
N LEU A 360 -0.48 16.00 1.59
CA LEU A 360 0.32 17.21 1.40
C LEU A 360 1.61 17.23 2.25
N GLY A 361 1.66 16.48 3.36
CA GLY A 361 2.80 16.46 4.29
C GLY A 361 2.96 17.75 5.10
N ILE A 362 1.96 18.63 5.13
CA ILE A 362 1.99 19.93 5.82
C ILE A 362 0.76 20.14 6.71
N PRO A 363 0.90 20.80 7.88
CA PRO A 363 -0.22 21.04 8.79
C PRO A 363 -1.13 22.16 8.28
N GLY A 364 -2.42 21.88 8.21
CA GLY A 364 -3.45 22.87 7.90
C GLY A 364 -3.89 23.61 9.16
N LYS A 365 -4.00 24.94 9.07
CA LYS A 365 -4.56 25.75 10.16
C LYS A 365 -6.09 25.80 10.02
N LEU A 366 -6.81 25.09 10.89
CA LEU A 366 -8.27 25.23 10.99
C LEU A 366 -8.62 26.69 11.34
N ALA A 367 -9.33 27.35 10.43
CA ALA A 367 -9.61 28.78 10.46
C ALA A 367 -11.09 29.10 10.72
N VAL A 368 -12.00 28.25 10.25
CA VAL A 368 -13.46 28.40 10.42
C VAL A 368 -14.08 27.01 10.62
N VAL A 369 -15.03 26.92 11.55
CA VAL A 369 -16.05 25.86 11.60
C VAL A 369 -17.40 26.56 11.59
N THR A 370 -18.22 26.30 10.58
CA THR A 370 -19.53 26.92 10.37
C THR A 370 -20.54 25.88 9.91
N ARG A 371 -21.75 26.30 9.50
CA ARG A 371 -22.69 25.47 8.76
C ARG A 371 -23.12 26.16 7.48
N ASN A 372 -23.34 25.39 6.41
CA ASN A 372 -23.88 25.90 5.14
C ASN A 372 -25.38 26.22 5.27
N SER A 373 -26.01 26.71 4.18
CA SER A 373 -27.44 27.03 4.14
C SER A 373 -28.37 25.81 4.32
N ALA A 374 -27.89 24.60 4.03
CA ALA A 374 -28.59 23.34 4.31
C ALA A 374 -28.38 22.84 5.75
N GLY A 375 -27.51 23.50 6.52
CA GLY A 375 -27.18 23.13 7.90
C GLY A 375 -26.08 22.10 8.06
N GLN A 376 -25.42 21.65 6.99
CA GLN A 376 -24.26 20.73 7.06
C GLN A 376 -23.03 21.44 7.64
N PRO A 377 -22.16 20.75 8.39
CA PRO A 377 -20.92 21.34 8.90
C PRO A 377 -19.99 21.73 7.74
N VAL A 378 -19.34 22.88 7.86
CA VAL A 378 -18.29 23.33 6.93
C VAL A 378 -17.05 23.73 7.70
N GLU A 379 -15.92 23.09 7.38
CA GLU A 379 -14.61 23.38 7.95
C GLU A 379 -13.69 24.03 6.91
N ARG A 380 -12.88 25.01 7.32
CA ARG A 380 -11.89 25.65 6.44
C ARG A 380 -10.49 25.50 7.01
N TYR A 381 -9.61 24.82 6.28
CA TYR A 381 -8.19 24.70 6.59
C TYR A 381 -7.36 25.62 5.70
N GLN A 382 -6.46 26.39 6.30
CA GLN A 382 -5.57 27.31 5.60
C GLN A 382 -4.12 26.81 5.56
N PHE A 383 -3.50 26.98 4.40
CA PHE A 383 -2.14 26.57 4.06
C PHE A 383 -1.43 27.71 3.30
N VAL A 384 -0.10 27.60 3.19
CA VAL A 384 0.74 28.48 2.36
C VAL A 384 1.46 27.56 1.37
N MET A 385 1.16 27.71 0.08
CA MET A 385 1.50 26.72 -0.96
C MET A 385 1.84 27.43 -2.27
N LYS A 386 2.77 26.87 -3.05
CA LYS A 386 3.06 27.32 -4.43
C LYS A 386 2.08 26.69 -5.39
N TRP A 387 1.71 27.43 -6.44
CA TRP A 387 0.73 27.03 -7.45
C TRP A 387 1.15 27.53 -8.83
N PHE A 388 0.62 26.93 -9.90
CA PHE A 388 0.74 27.43 -11.28
C PHE A 388 2.18 27.62 -11.79
N GLY A 389 3.14 26.87 -11.24
CA GLY A 389 4.58 27.02 -11.54
C GLY A 389 5.24 28.25 -10.92
N LEU A 390 4.55 28.99 -10.06
CA LEU A 390 5.04 30.23 -9.45
C LEU A 390 5.81 29.96 -8.15
N ASP A 391 6.95 30.63 -7.99
CA ASP A 391 7.79 30.53 -6.79
C ASP A 391 7.26 31.30 -5.57
N VAL A 392 6.30 32.20 -5.77
CA VAL A 392 5.64 32.96 -4.70
C VAL A 392 4.39 32.20 -4.24
N PRO A 393 4.24 31.90 -2.94
CA PRO A 393 3.12 31.09 -2.46
C PRO A 393 1.83 31.91 -2.33
N PHE A 394 0.70 31.21 -2.46
CA PHE A 394 -0.65 31.70 -2.20
C PHE A 394 -1.12 31.31 -0.79
N TYR A 395 -1.98 32.11 -0.20
CA TYR A 395 -2.80 31.68 0.94
C TYR A 395 -3.93 30.80 0.41
N THR A 396 -3.78 29.49 0.62
CA THR A 396 -4.71 28.48 0.08
C THR A 396 -5.68 28.04 1.17
N SER A 397 -6.97 28.08 0.90
CA SER A 397 -8.04 27.68 1.80
C SER A 397 -8.79 26.47 1.23
N TYR A 398 -8.69 25.32 1.89
CA TYR A 398 -9.46 24.13 1.57
C TYR A 398 -10.74 24.11 2.41
N TYR A 399 -11.88 23.94 1.76
CA TYR A 399 -13.21 23.91 2.36
C TYR A 399 -13.79 22.50 2.30
N PHE A 400 -14.18 21.98 3.45
CA PHE A 400 -14.77 20.66 3.61
C PHE A 400 -16.21 20.81 4.05
N THR A 401 -17.17 20.23 3.32
CA THR A 401 -18.56 20.11 3.73
C THR A 401 -18.80 18.65 4.09
N ASP A 402 -19.44 18.38 5.25
CA ASP A 402 -19.73 17.01 5.68
C ASP A 402 -18.46 16.11 5.71
N GLU A 403 -17.33 16.67 6.15
CA GLU A 403 -16.01 16.03 6.18
C GLU A 403 -15.40 15.69 4.80
N GLN A 404 -15.97 16.15 3.68
CA GLN A 404 -15.48 15.91 2.31
C GLN A 404 -14.97 17.21 1.67
N LEU A 405 -13.81 17.18 1.01
CA LEU A 405 -13.25 18.35 0.30
C LEU A 405 -14.10 18.72 -0.93
N GLU A 406 -14.64 19.96 -0.98
CA GLU A 406 -15.49 20.45 -2.08
C GLU A 406 -14.91 21.66 -2.85
N LEU A 407 -14.09 22.49 -2.21
CA LEU A 407 -13.61 23.76 -2.77
C LEU A 407 -12.21 24.08 -2.25
N VAL A 408 -11.37 24.59 -3.14
CA VAL A 408 -10.11 25.27 -2.81
C VAL A 408 -10.22 26.73 -3.24
N SER A 409 -9.92 27.70 -2.37
CA SER A 409 -9.74 29.10 -2.78
C SER A 409 -8.32 29.59 -2.51
N LEU A 410 -7.76 30.31 -3.46
CA LEU A 410 -6.40 30.84 -3.43
C LEU A 410 -6.47 32.35 -3.40
N ASN A 411 -5.81 32.94 -2.41
CA ASN A 411 -5.67 34.38 -2.27
C ASN A 411 -4.18 34.75 -2.50
N PRO A 412 -3.87 35.77 -3.33
CA PRO A 412 -2.50 36.10 -3.72
C PRO A 412 -1.60 36.47 -2.53
N GLY A 413 -2.16 37.11 -1.49
CA GLY A 413 -1.41 37.40 -0.27
C GLY A 413 -0.29 38.41 -0.49
N GLU A 414 0.96 37.94 -0.47
CA GLU A 414 2.16 38.75 -0.77
C GLU A 414 2.55 38.69 -2.26
N ASN A 415 1.84 37.92 -3.09
CA ASN A 415 2.06 37.87 -4.53
C ASN A 415 1.73 39.22 -5.19
N THR A 416 2.65 39.72 -6.01
CA THR A 416 2.57 41.02 -6.68
C THR A 416 1.95 40.97 -8.08
N LEU A 417 1.64 39.79 -8.59
CA LEU A 417 0.93 39.62 -9.86
C LEU A 417 -0.43 40.31 -9.80
N THR A 418 -0.80 41.00 -10.87
CA THR A 418 -2.14 41.55 -11.08
C THR A 418 -3.12 40.47 -11.56
N ALA A 419 -4.42 40.77 -11.51
CA ALA A 419 -5.45 39.87 -12.05
C ALA A 419 -5.26 39.60 -13.55
N ASP A 420 -4.85 40.61 -14.33
CA ASP A 420 -4.60 40.46 -15.77
C ASP A 420 -3.39 39.54 -16.05
N GLU A 421 -2.27 39.71 -15.33
CA GLU A 421 -1.09 38.84 -15.45
C GLU A 421 -1.40 37.41 -15.00
N MET A 422 -2.20 37.23 -13.93
CA MET A 422 -2.65 35.91 -13.50
C MET A 422 -3.60 35.26 -14.51
N GLN A 423 -4.44 36.04 -15.20
CA GLN A 423 -5.27 35.56 -16.31
C GLN A 423 -4.41 35.07 -17.49
N GLU A 424 -3.30 35.76 -17.80
CA GLU A 424 -2.32 35.29 -18.80
C GLU A 424 -1.66 33.97 -18.37
N GLN A 425 -1.19 33.88 -17.12
CA GLN A 425 -0.58 32.65 -16.57
C GLN A 425 -1.55 31.44 -16.60
N LEU A 426 -2.81 31.62 -16.18
CA LEU A 426 -3.83 30.56 -16.28
C LEU A 426 -4.16 30.21 -17.73
N THR A 427 -4.07 31.18 -18.65
CA THR A 427 -4.30 30.94 -20.09
C THR A 427 -3.14 30.19 -20.74
N GLU A 428 -1.90 30.36 -20.27
CA GLU A 428 -0.75 29.56 -20.72
C GLU A 428 -0.86 28.11 -20.23
N LEU A 429 -1.30 27.89 -18.98
CA LEU A 429 -1.43 26.55 -18.40
C LEU A 429 -2.64 25.75 -18.89
N TYR A 430 -3.81 26.38 -18.96
CA TYR A 430 -5.10 25.71 -19.21
C TYR A 430 -5.74 26.10 -20.56
N GLY A 431 -5.07 26.91 -21.37
CA GLY A 431 -5.60 27.41 -22.64
C GLY A 431 -6.64 28.51 -22.45
N ASN A 432 -7.45 28.77 -23.49
CA ASN A 432 -8.43 29.86 -23.45
C ASN A 432 -9.57 29.55 -22.47
N PRO A 433 -10.00 30.51 -21.62
CA PRO A 433 -11.11 30.29 -20.69
C PRO A 433 -12.41 30.04 -21.44
N VAL A 434 -13.17 29.04 -20.99
CA VAL A 434 -14.45 28.60 -21.57
C VAL A 434 -15.56 29.65 -21.38
N LYS A 435 -15.42 30.54 -20.40
CA LYS A 435 -16.37 31.61 -20.12
C LYS A 435 -15.64 32.86 -19.61
N LYS A 436 -16.14 34.03 -20.05
CA LYS A 436 -15.76 35.35 -19.53
C LYS A 436 -17.02 36.10 -19.11
N ILE A 437 -17.04 36.64 -17.91
CA ILE A 437 -18.17 37.40 -17.34
C ILE A 437 -17.67 38.80 -17.01
N THR A 438 -18.44 39.84 -17.34
CA THR A 438 -18.07 41.22 -16.98
C THR A 438 -18.45 41.49 -15.53
N GLY A 439 -17.47 41.45 -14.64
CA GLY A 439 -17.57 41.81 -13.24
C GLY A 439 -17.43 43.32 -12.99
N PRO A 440 -17.57 43.78 -11.73
CA PRO A 440 -17.44 45.18 -11.36
C PRO A 440 -15.99 45.70 -11.38
N TYR A 441 -15.00 44.81 -11.31
CA TYR A 441 -13.57 45.16 -11.24
C TYR A 441 -12.71 44.56 -12.37
N GLY A 442 -13.26 43.66 -13.20
CA GLY A 442 -12.54 43.04 -14.30
C GLY A 442 -13.39 42.03 -15.07
N LEU A 443 -12.73 41.11 -15.78
CA LEU A 443 -13.38 39.96 -16.41
C LEU A 443 -13.20 38.73 -15.52
N ASP A 444 -14.28 38.23 -14.94
CA ASP A 444 -14.27 36.94 -14.25
C ASP A 444 -14.08 35.86 -15.33
N CYS A 445 -13.02 35.06 -15.20
CA CYS A 445 -12.62 34.08 -16.22
C CYS A 445 -12.67 32.67 -15.64
N ILE A 446 -13.28 31.75 -16.39
CA ILE A 446 -13.42 30.35 -16.00
C ILE A 446 -12.67 29.46 -16.99
N TRP A 447 -11.76 28.63 -16.48
CA TRP A 447 -11.08 27.56 -17.19
C TRP A 447 -11.62 26.21 -16.71
N GLN A 448 -11.55 25.22 -17.58
CA GLN A 448 -11.99 23.85 -17.33
C GLN A 448 -10.90 22.94 -17.89
N ASP A 449 -10.18 22.25 -17.01
CA ASP A 449 -9.17 21.27 -17.40
C ASP A 449 -9.78 19.86 -17.43
N SER A 450 -9.95 19.33 -18.64
CA SER A 450 -10.49 17.99 -18.85
C SER A 450 -9.54 16.85 -18.46
N ARG A 451 -8.27 17.15 -18.16
CA ARG A 451 -7.29 16.14 -17.71
C ARG A 451 -7.36 15.86 -16.21
N THR A 452 -7.77 16.86 -15.42
CA THR A 452 -7.79 16.81 -13.95
C THR A 452 -9.20 16.86 -13.36
N GLY A 453 -10.21 17.17 -14.19
CA GLY A 453 -11.58 17.39 -13.75
C GLY A 453 -11.73 18.65 -12.90
N GLU A 454 -10.86 19.65 -13.12
CA GLU A 454 -10.79 20.87 -12.31
C GLU A 454 -11.29 22.11 -13.07
N GLN A 455 -12.23 22.83 -12.46
CA GLN A 455 -12.69 24.13 -12.92
C GLN A 455 -12.06 25.22 -12.05
N ALA A 456 -11.25 26.08 -12.65
CA ALA A 456 -10.67 27.25 -12.01
C ALA A 456 -11.42 28.52 -12.44
N GLU A 457 -11.84 29.34 -11.47
CA GLU A 457 -12.51 30.63 -11.67
C GLU A 457 -11.68 31.75 -11.04
N LEU A 458 -11.12 32.64 -11.87
CA LEU A 458 -10.43 33.86 -11.44
C LEU A 458 -11.45 35.00 -11.36
N THR A 459 -11.60 35.58 -10.17
CA THR A 459 -12.46 36.75 -9.93
C THR A 459 -11.61 37.96 -9.54
N PRO A 460 -11.51 38.99 -10.41
CA PRO A 460 -10.80 40.22 -10.09
C PRO A 460 -11.48 40.99 -8.94
N GLY A 461 -10.68 41.32 -7.92
CA GLY A 461 -11.06 42.22 -6.83
C GLY A 461 -10.73 43.68 -7.16
N ARG A 462 -10.90 44.56 -6.18
CA ARG A 462 -10.62 46.00 -6.36
C ARG A 462 -9.12 46.30 -6.38
N ASP A 463 -8.41 45.66 -5.47
CA ASP A 463 -6.97 45.87 -5.20
C ASP A 463 -6.21 44.52 -5.18
N ASP A 464 -6.90 43.41 -5.51
CA ASP A 464 -6.51 42.01 -5.37
C ASP A 464 -7.30 41.11 -6.36
N TYR A 465 -7.24 39.78 -6.20
CA TYR A 465 -8.09 38.80 -6.89
C TYR A 465 -8.26 37.54 -6.04
N GLU A 466 -9.24 36.70 -6.36
CA GLU A 466 -9.40 35.36 -5.80
C GLU A 466 -9.47 34.33 -6.93
N ILE A 467 -8.92 33.13 -6.71
CA ILE A 467 -9.12 31.97 -7.59
C ILE A 467 -9.86 30.90 -6.79
N GLU A 468 -11.03 30.50 -7.25
CA GLU A 468 -11.71 29.28 -6.74
C GLU A 468 -11.43 28.10 -7.68
N ILE A 469 -11.12 26.93 -7.12
CA ILE A 469 -10.97 25.66 -7.82
C ILE A 469 -11.95 24.64 -7.25
N ARG A 470 -12.73 24.01 -8.13
CA ARG A 470 -13.76 23.01 -7.81
C ARG A 470 -13.63 21.83 -8.74
N SER A 471 -13.99 20.64 -8.28
CA SER A 471 -14.24 19.50 -9.18
C SER A 471 -15.41 19.82 -10.12
N TYR A 472 -15.25 19.57 -11.42
CA TYR A 472 -16.34 19.53 -12.38
C TYR A 472 -16.23 18.26 -13.21
N THR A 473 -17.35 17.61 -13.51
CA THR A 473 -17.38 16.45 -14.42
C THR A 473 -17.38 16.97 -15.86
N PRO A 474 -16.29 16.80 -16.63
CA PRO A 474 -16.33 17.04 -18.06
C PRO A 474 -17.17 15.95 -18.74
N GLN A 475 -17.40 16.10 -20.04
CA GLN A 475 -17.76 14.94 -20.84
C GLN A 475 -16.46 14.18 -21.14
N PRO A 476 -16.43 12.83 -21.05
CA PRO A 476 -15.24 12.05 -21.38
C PRO A 476 -14.68 12.43 -22.75
N VAL A 477 -13.40 12.78 -22.77
CA VAL A 477 -12.68 13.16 -23.99
C VAL A 477 -12.07 11.89 -24.59
N LEU A 478 -12.50 11.53 -25.79
CA LEU A 478 -11.91 10.43 -26.56
C LEU A 478 -10.44 10.73 -26.88
N MET A 479 -9.53 9.93 -26.33
CA MET A 479 -8.10 9.97 -26.64
C MET A 479 -7.77 9.02 -27.80
N ALA A 480 -8.25 7.77 -27.72
CA ALA A 480 -8.07 6.77 -28.78
C ALA A 480 -9.12 5.65 -28.69
N ARG A 481 -9.56 5.13 -29.85
CA ARG A 481 -10.37 3.91 -29.98
C ARG A 481 -9.65 2.87 -30.83
N TYR A 482 -9.56 1.64 -30.33
CA TYR A 482 -9.06 0.48 -31.04
C TYR A 482 -10.15 -0.57 -31.19
N SER A 483 -10.27 -1.16 -32.38
CA SER A 483 -11.12 -2.34 -32.63
C SER A 483 -10.60 -3.57 -31.86
N ALA A 484 -11.41 -4.64 -31.75
CA ALA A 484 -11.01 -5.86 -31.03
C ALA A 484 -9.85 -6.65 -31.67
N ASP A 485 -9.51 -6.39 -32.93
CA ASP A 485 -8.31 -6.88 -33.59
C ASP A 485 -7.11 -5.92 -33.49
N GLY A 486 -7.19 -4.89 -32.65
CA GLY A 486 -6.10 -3.97 -32.30
C GLY A 486 -5.82 -2.85 -33.30
N VAL A 487 -6.73 -2.63 -34.26
CA VAL A 487 -6.59 -1.56 -35.26
C VAL A 487 -7.10 -0.24 -34.67
N LEU A 488 -6.31 0.83 -34.80
CA LEU A 488 -6.72 2.18 -34.41
C LEU A 488 -7.85 2.66 -35.34
N GLU A 489 -9.03 2.92 -34.77
CA GLU A 489 -10.20 3.44 -35.50
C GLU A 489 -10.27 4.97 -35.45
N GLU A 490 -10.02 5.56 -34.29
CA GLU A 490 -10.20 6.99 -34.03
C GLU A 490 -9.22 7.49 -32.95
N GLY A 491 -8.86 8.78 -33.03
CA GLY A 491 -7.93 9.43 -32.09
C GLY A 491 -6.46 9.04 -32.27
N ASN A 492 -5.63 9.42 -31.30
CA ASN A 492 -4.25 8.98 -31.17
C ASN A 492 -3.85 9.10 -29.70
N MET A 493 -3.37 8.02 -29.11
CA MET A 493 -2.91 8.04 -27.72
C MET A 493 -1.63 8.90 -27.63
N GLU A 494 -1.60 9.84 -26.69
CA GLU A 494 -0.44 10.72 -26.50
C GLU A 494 0.81 9.92 -26.08
N THR A 495 1.99 10.47 -26.38
CA THR A 495 3.26 9.97 -25.86
C THR A 495 3.26 10.05 -24.33
N GLY A 496 3.52 8.93 -23.65
CA GLY A 496 3.44 8.77 -22.20
C GLY A 496 2.65 7.52 -21.79
N TYR A 497 1.62 7.13 -22.56
CA TYR A 497 0.75 5.99 -22.19
C TYR A 497 1.06 4.68 -22.92
N GLU A 498 2.24 4.54 -23.53
CA GLU A 498 2.64 3.36 -24.31
C GLU A 498 2.62 2.06 -23.48
N TYR A 499 2.95 2.14 -22.18
CA TYR A 499 2.87 1.00 -21.27
C TYR A 499 1.41 0.56 -21.02
N LEU A 500 0.53 1.50 -20.68
CA LEU A 500 -0.90 1.23 -20.46
C LEU A 500 -1.54 0.64 -21.73
N LYS A 501 -1.19 1.18 -22.90
CA LYS A 501 -1.62 0.65 -24.19
C LYS A 501 -1.19 -0.81 -24.40
N GLY A 502 0.10 -1.10 -24.17
CA GLY A 502 0.63 -2.45 -24.32
C GLY A 502 -0.01 -3.43 -23.35
N LEU A 503 -0.21 -3.02 -22.10
CA LEU A 503 -0.92 -3.80 -21.09
C LEU A 503 -2.38 -4.07 -21.48
N GLY A 504 -3.11 -3.03 -21.92
CA GLY A 504 -4.49 -3.16 -22.40
C GLY A 504 -4.61 -4.14 -23.57
N ASN A 505 -3.67 -4.11 -24.50
CA ASN A 505 -3.62 -5.07 -25.61
C ASN A 505 -3.37 -6.51 -25.11
N VAL A 506 -2.42 -6.72 -24.19
CA VAL A 506 -2.10 -8.06 -23.66
C VAL A 506 -3.26 -8.63 -22.81
N VAL A 507 -3.94 -7.78 -22.04
CA VAL A 507 -5.06 -8.18 -21.16
C VAL A 507 -6.36 -8.39 -21.94
N PHE A 508 -6.74 -7.47 -22.83
CA PHE A 508 -8.06 -7.45 -23.47
C PHE A 508 -8.06 -7.77 -24.97
N GLN A 509 -6.90 -7.89 -25.62
CA GLN A 509 -6.77 -8.27 -27.03
C GLN A 509 -5.81 -9.46 -27.24
N PRO A 510 -5.92 -10.56 -26.46
CA PRO A 510 -4.98 -11.67 -26.53
C PRO A 510 -5.01 -12.37 -27.89
N GLU A 511 -3.83 -12.62 -28.48
CA GLU A 511 -3.71 -13.25 -29.81
C GLU A 511 -4.13 -14.74 -29.82
N THR A 512 -4.16 -15.37 -28.64
CA THR A 512 -4.46 -16.80 -28.42
C THR A 512 -5.80 -17.20 -29.02
N ALA A 513 -5.85 -18.40 -29.62
CA ALA A 513 -7.09 -18.93 -30.19
C ALA A 513 -8.08 -19.34 -29.08
N GLY A 514 -9.33 -18.88 -29.18
CA GLY A 514 -10.42 -19.23 -28.26
C GLY A 514 -10.68 -18.23 -27.12
N LEU A 515 -9.81 -17.25 -26.92
CA LEU A 515 -10.00 -16.18 -25.93
C LEU A 515 -10.82 -15.01 -26.48
N LEU A 516 -11.46 -14.27 -25.57
CA LEU A 516 -12.20 -13.06 -25.89
C LEU A 516 -11.24 -11.91 -26.19
N SER A 517 -11.61 -11.10 -27.17
CA SER A 517 -10.97 -9.82 -27.46
C SER A 517 -12.03 -8.71 -27.40
N ALA A 518 -11.64 -7.53 -26.92
CA ALA A 518 -12.53 -6.37 -26.81
C ALA A 518 -11.97 -5.15 -27.55
N ALA A 519 -12.87 -4.26 -27.99
CA ALA A 519 -12.47 -2.92 -28.38
C ALA A 519 -11.95 -2.16 -27.15
N LEU A 520 -10.93 -1.34 -27.34
CA LEU A 520 -10.37 -0.49 -26.29
C LEU A 520 -10.73 0.96 -26.58
N LEU A 521 -11.40 1.58 -25.62
CA LEU A 521 -11.81 2.98 -25.64
C LEU A 521 -11.05 3.72 -24.53
N TYR A 522 -10.01 4.44 -24.92
CA TYR A 522 -9.31 5.34 -24.02
C TYR A 522 -10.03 6.69 -24.06
N GLU A 523 -10.78 6.96 -23.01
CA GLU A 523 -11.48 8.22 -22.78
C GLU A 523 -11.19 8.66 -21.35
N SER A 524 -10.94 9.96 -21.16
CA SER A 524 -10.71 10.51 -19.82
C SER A 524 -11.69 11.64 -19.56
N ASP A 525 -12.32 11.63 -18.40
CA ASP A 525 -13.04 12.79 -17.89
C ASP A 525 -12.21 13.55 -16.82
N GLY A 526 -10.96 13.13 -16.57
CA GLY A 526 -10.09 13.72 -15.55
C GLY A 526 -10.60 13.56 -14.11
N ILE A 527 -11.83 13.11 -13.89
CA ILE A 527 -12.35 12.69 -12.60
C ILE A 527 -12.01 11.22 -12.41
N GLY A 528 -10.79 10.98 -11.95
CA GLY A 528 -10.43 9.68 -11.41
C GLY A 528 -11.45 9.19 -10.37
N GLY A 529 -11.93 7.95 -10.54
CA GLY A 529 -13.08 7.38 -9.86
C GLY A 529 -13.51 6.03 -10.47
N GLU A 530 -13.93 6.03 -11.74
CA GLU A 530 -14.25 4.80 -12.49
C GLU A 530 -13.13 4.46 -13.48
N ARG A 531 -12.02 3.93 -12.94
CA ARG A 531 -10.78 3.59 -13.69
C ARG A 531 -11.04 2.80 -14.98
N ILE A 532 -11.98 1.86 -14.92
CA ILE A 532 -12.33 0.95 -16.01
C ILE A 532 -13.83 0.66 -16.01
N GLN A 533 -14.44 0.58 -17.19
CA GLN A 533 -15.79 0.05 -17.40
C GLN A 533 -15.79 -0.97 -18.55
N ALA A 534 -16.63 -2.00 -18.47
CA ALA A 534 -16.82 -2.97 -19.53
C ALA A 534 -18.29 -3.04 -19.95
N GLU A 535 -18.57 -2.92 -21.24
CA GLU A 535 -19.93 -2.98 -21.79
C GLU A 535 -20.02 -3.77 -23.11
N LYS A 536 -21.18 -4.36 -23.38
CA LYS A 536 -21.50 -5.05 -24.64
C LYS A 536 -22.20 -4.08 -25.60
N THR A 537 -21.47 -3.60 -26.60
CA THR A 537 -21.91 -2.60 -27.58
C THR A 537 -22.15 -3.21 -28.97
N GLU A 538 -23.01 -2.60 -29.79
CA GLU A 538 -23.11 -2.99 -31.21
C GLU A 538 -21.82 -2.65 -31.97
N PRO A 539 -21.41 -3.44 -33.00
CA PRO A 539 -20.23 -3.14 -33.79
C PRO A 539 -20.41 -1.85 -34.61
N VAL A 540 -19.34 -1.04 -34.71
CA VAL A 540 -19.38 0.20 -35.50
C VAL A 540 -19.55 -0.13 -36.98
N SER A 541 -20.47 0.55 -37.66
CA SER A 541 -20.87 0.22 -39.03
C SER A 541 -19.74 0.45 -40.05
N GLY A 542 -19.02 -0.62 -40.38
CA GLY A 542 -17.94 -0.60 -41.39
C GLY A 542 -16.83 -1.62 -41.11
N THR A 543 -16.63 -2.02 -39.86
CA THR A 543 -15.54 -2.91 -39.43
C THR A 543 -15.93 -4.39 -39.39
N ALA A 544 -16.49 -4.88 -40.51
CA ALA A 544 -16.72 -6.31 -40.75
C ALA A 544 -15.40 -7.07 -41.05
N HIS A 545 -14.44 -6.95 -40.12
CA HIS A 545 -13.18 -7.68 -40.04
C HIS A 545 -13.02 -8.43 -38.71
N ALA A 546 -14.02 -8.35 -37.82
CA ALA A 546 -14.28 -9.40 -36.84
C ALA A 546 -14.15 -10.75 -37.55
N LYS A 547 -13.09 -11.49 -37.21
CA LYS A 547 -13.04 -12.91 -37.56
C LYS A 547 -14.19 -13.52 -36.79
N ASP A 548 -15.20 -13.99 -37.51
CA ASP A 548 -16.08 -15.07 -37.05
C ASP A 548 -15.21 -16.29 -36.74
N ARG A 549 -14.47 -16.24 -35.62
CA ARG A 549 -13.89 -17.40 -34.95
C ARG A 549 -15.08 -18.14 -34.36
N LYS A 550 -15.82 -18.82 -35.24
CA LYS A 550 -16.86 -19.77 -34.86
C LYS A 550 -16.27 -20.68 -33.80
N ILE A 551 -16.79 -20.56 -32.59
CA ILE A 551 -16.55 -21.52 -31.52
C ILE A 551 -17.05 -22.85 -32.07
N ALA A 552 -16.15 -23.81 -32.20
CA ALA A 552 -16.54 -25.15 -32.62
C ALA A 552 -17.38 -25.79 -31.49
N ASP A 553 -18.50 -26.41 -31.88
CA ASP A 553 -19.32 -27.31 -31.06
C ASP A 553 -20.19 -26.73 -29.92
N HIS A 554 -20.76 -25.51 -30.05
CA HIS A 554 -21.94 -25.11 -29.24
C HIS A 554 -23.14 -24.66 -30.11
N PRO A 555 -24.40 -24.98 -29.72
CA PRO A 555 -25.60 -24.74 -30.53
C PRO A 555 -26.18 -23.32 -30.37
N GLU A 556 -26.90 -22.88 -31.40
CA GLU A 556 -27.44 -21.53 -31.58
C GLU A 556 -28.40 -21.09 -30.43
N GLN A 557 -28.14 -19.91 -29.85
CA GLN A 557 -29.09 -19.13 -29.04
C GLN A 557 -29.22 -17.69 -29.59
N ASN A 558 -30.41 -17.11 -29.42
CA ASN A 558 -30.97 -15.87 -30.02
C ASN A 558 -30.01 -14.80 -30.62
N ASP A 559 -30.28 -14.45 -31.88
CA ASP A 559 -29.54 -13.54 -32.76
C ASP A 559 -29.62 -12.02 -32.43
N SER A 560 -29.56 -11.60 -31.15
CA SER A 560 -29.47 -10.16 -30.80
C SER A 560 -28.48 -9.81 -29.70
N GLU A 561 -27.98 -10.78 -28.93
CA GLU A 561 -26.79 -10.57 -28.10
C GLU A 561 -25.51 -11.01 -28.84
N ASN A 562 -25.66 -11.97 -29.76
CA ASN A 562 -24.57 -12.56 -30.53
C ASN A 562 -23.93 -11.61 -31.57
N THR A 563 -24.52 -10.43 -31.80
CA THR A 563 -23.92 -9.35 -32.62
C THR A 563 -23.07 -8.38 -31.80
N LYS A 564 -23.22 -8.36 -30.46
CA LYS A 564 -22.56 -7.36 -29.62
C LYS A 564 -21.12 -7.76 -29.28
N GLN A 565 -20.24 -6.77 -29.32
CA GLN A 565 -18.84 -6.90 -28.98
C GLN A 565 -18.58 -6.22 -27.63
N TRP A 566 -17.63 -6.75 -26.86
CA TRP A 566 -17.11 -6.03 -25.69
C TRP A 566 -16.36 -4.77 -26.10
N THR A 567 -16.64 -3.68 -25.39
CA THR A 567 -15.86 -2.44 -25.37
C THR A 567 -15.42 -2.20 -23.92
N ILE A 568 -14.11 -2.00 -23.74
CA ILE A 568 -13.50 -1.67 -22.45
C ILE A 568 -13.10 -0.20 -22.49
N ARG A 569 -13.71 0.59 -21.60
CA ARG A 569 -13.38 1.99 -21.37
C ARG A 569 -12.31 2.02 -20.29
N ILE A 570 -11.19 2.69 -20.55
CA ILE A 570 -10.07 2.83 -19.63
C ILE A 570 -9.77 4.32 -19.53
N ASP A 571 -9.83 4.91 -18.32
CA ASP A 571 -9.37 6.27 -18.09
C ASP A 571 -7.86 6.28 -17.82
N PRO A 572 -7.01 6.82 -18.72
CA PRO A 572 -5.57 6.85 -18.50
C PRO A 572 -5.14 7.72 -17.32
N ALA A 573 -5.98 8.66 -16.85
CA ALA A 573 -5.69 9.49 -15.68
C ALA A 573 -5.75 8.71 -14.34
N ASP A 574 -6.38 7.53 -14.34
CA ASP A 574 -6.47 6.61 -13.21
C ASP A 574 -5.45 5.45 -13.28
N PHE A 575 -4.53 5.48 -14.25
CA PHE A 575 -3.55 4.44 -14.56
C PHE A 575 -2.12 5.05 -14.69
N PRO A 576 -1.03 4.28 -14.90
CA PRO A 576 0.30 4.64 -14.39
C PRO A 576 0.95 5.88 -15.03
N GLU A 577 1.91 6.46 -14.32
CA GLU A 577 2.75 7.57 -14.79
C GLU A 577 3.48 7.25 -16.11
N GLU A 578 3.95 8.27 -16.83
CA GLU A 578 4.65 8.17 -18.13
C GLU A 578 5.85 7.19 -18.15
N ASN A 579 6.36 6.82 -16.98
CA ASN A 579 7.48 5.89 -16.78
C ASN A 579 7.05 4.42 -16.56
N GLY A 580 5.74 4.12 -16.54
CA GLY A 580 5.17 2.79 -16.25
C GLY A 580 5.04 2.47 -14.75
N THR A 581 5.23 3.45 -13.86
CA THR A 581 5.07 3.29 -12.41
C THR A 581 3.61 3.44 -12.01
N PHE A 582 3.05 2.40 -11.39
CA PHE A 582 1.71 2.43 -10.82
C PHE A 582 1.72 3.08 -9.42
N PRO A 583 0.76 3.97 -9.10
CA PRO A 583 0.53 4.43 -7.73
C PRO A 583 0.20 3.26 -6.77
N ASP A 584 -0.59 2.28 -7.23
CA ASP A 584 -0.84 1.02 -6.52
C ASP A 584 -0.88 -0.15 -7.53
N ARG A 585 0.31 -0.68 -7.85
CA ARG A 585 0.48 -1.79 -8.79
C ARG A 585 -0.41 -2.99 -8.50
N ALA A 586 -0.66 -3.30 -7.22
CA ALA A 586 -1.44 -4.47 -6.84
C ALA A 586 -2.92 -4.26 -7.08
N ALA A 587 -3.49 -3.12 -6.63
CA ALA A 587 -4.90 -2.81 -6.85
C ALA A 587 -5.21 -2.56 -8.33
N ASP A 588 -4.37 -1.80 -9.03
CA ASP A 588 -4.59 -1.43 -10.43
C ASP A 588 -4.62 -2.66 -11.35
N LEU A 589 -3.66 -3.57 -11.19
CA LEU A 589 -3.62 -4.81 -11.98
C LEU A 589 -4.76 -5.78 -11.62
N LYS A 590 -5.16 -5.85 -10.34
CA LYS A 590 -6.36 -6.61 -9.94
C LYS A 590 -7.60 -6.08 -10.65
N VAL A 591 -7.82 -4.76 -10.70
CA VAL A 591 -8.98 -4.13 -11.34
C VAL A 591 -9.06 -4.48 -12.85
N LEU A 592 -7.94 -4.40 -13.58
CA LEU A 592 -7.89 -4.78 -15.00
C LEU A 592 -8.26 -6.26 -15.21
N LEU A 593 -7.70 -7.16 -14.41
CA LEU A 593 -7.89 -8.60 -14.60
C LEU A 593 -9.23 -9.12 -14.09
N ARG A 594 -9.82 -8.51 -13.05
CA ARG A 594 -11.22 -8.74 -12.65
C ARG A 594 -12.16 -8.43 -13.81
N THR A 595 -11.90 -7.35 -14.53
CA THR A 595 -12.69 -6.93 -15.70
C THR A 595 -12.62 -7.98 -16.82
N TYR A 596 -11.44 -8.55 -17.10
CA TYR A 596 -11.33 -9.67 -18.05
C TYR A 596 -12.02 -10.95 -17.54
N GLY A 597 -11.94 -11.22 -16.22
CA GLY A 597 -12.69 -12.30 -15.58
C GLY A 597 -14.20 -12.17 -15.78
N GLN A 598 -14.75 -10.95 -15.62
CA GLN A 598 -16.17 -10.67 -15.90
C GLN A 598 -16.52 -10.99 -17.36
N MET A 599 -15.68 -10.60 -18.33
CA MET A 599 -15.91 -10.93 -19.75
C MET A 599 -16.00 -12.44 -19.98
N LEU A 600 -15.08 -13.22 -19.40
CA LEU A 600 -15.07 -14.70 -19.51
C LEU A 600 -16.34 -15.32 -18.92
N LYS A 601 -16.72 -14.88 -17.72
CA LYS A 601 -17.93 -15.31 -16.99
C LYS A 601 -19.19 -15.06 -17.81
N GLU A 602 -19.36 -13.84 -18.30
CA GLU A 602 -20.57 -13.39 -19.00
C GLU A 602 -20.70 -13.84 -20.47
N SER A 603 -19.59 -14.18 -21.14
CA SER A 603 -19.62 -14.64 -22.54
C SER A 603 -19.54 -16.16 -22.67
N MET A 604 -18.95 -16.86 -21.71
CA MET A 604 -18.78 -18.32 -21.73
C MET A 604 -19.10 -18.97 -20.37
N PRO A 605 -20.30 -18.74 -19.80
CA PRO A 605 -20.67 -19.25 -18.47
C PRO A 605 -20.70 -20.78 -18.42
N GLU A 606 -21.09 -21.45 -19.51
CA GLU A 606 -21.10 -22.93 -19.59
C GLU A 606 -19.68 -23.55 -19.50
N ILE A 607 -18.65 -22.81 -19.92
CA ILE A 607 -17.26 -23.28 -19.94
C ILE A 607 -16.56 -22.94 -18.61
N TYR A 608 -16.66 -21.70 -18.16
CA TYR A 608 -15.88 -21.22 -17.02
C TYR A 608 -16.69 -21.05 -15.73
N GLU A 609 -17.87 -20.43 -15.77
CA GLU A 609 -18.63 -20.09 -14.54
C GLU A 609 -19.32 -21.31 -13.90
N ALA A 610 -19.89 -22.20 -14.71
CA ALA A 610 -20.71 -23.31 -14.22
C ALA A 610 -19.93 -24.26 -13.28
N GLY A 611 -18.72 -24.66 -13.68
CA GLY A 611 -17.85 -25.49 -12.84
C GLY A 611 -17.31 -24.77 -11.61
N TYR A 612 -17.10 -23.45 -11.69
CA TYR A 612 -16.69 -22.63 -10.54
C TYR A 612 -17.80 -22.54 -9.51
N THR A 613 -19.04 -22.35 -9.96
CA THR A 613 -20.23 -22.34 -9.11
C THR A 613 -20.46 -23.70 -8.44
N GLU A 614 -20.26 -24.82 -9.16
CA GLU A 614 -20.30 -26.15 -8.54
C GLU A 614 -19.21 -26.34 -7.48
N LEU A 615 -17.97 -25.91 -7.74
CA LEU A 615 -16.86 -25.95 -6.78
C LEU A 615 -17.18 -25.18 -5.48
N VAL A 616 -17.69 -23.95 -5.62
CA VAL A 616 -18.10 -23.10 -4.49
C VAL A 616 -19.26 -23.74 -3.71
N GLN A 617 -20.32 -24.19 -4.40
CA GLN A 617 -21.47 -24.82 -3.75
C GLN A 617 -21.11 -26.11 -3.02
N LYS A 618 -20.24 -26.94 -3.60
CA LYS A 618 -19.77 -28.19 -2.99
C LYS A 618 -19.02 -27.95 -1.69
N ASN A 619 -18.17 -26.92 -1.65
CA ASN A 619 -17.44 -26.54 -0.44
C ASN A 619 -18.34 -25.88 0.62
N GLN A 620 -19.39 -25.15 0.21
CA GLN A 620 -20.41 -24.63 1.13
C GLN A 620 -21.32 -25.72 1.76
N GLN A 621 -21.37 -26.93 1.18
CA GLN A 621 -22.22 -28.03 1.65
C GLN A 621 -21.54 -29.00 2.65
N VAL A 622 -20.26 -28.80 2.99
CA VAL A 622 -19.55 -29.64 3.97
C VAL A 622 -20.05 -29.29 5.39
N PRO A 623 -20.66 -30.24 6.13
CA PRO A 623 -21.12 -29.97 7.50
C PRO A 623 -19.95 -29.76 8.46
N GLU A 624 -20.07 -28.80 9.38
CA GLU A 624 -19.10 -28.61 10.46
C GLU A 624 -18.92 -29.89 11.30
N GLN A 625 -17.68 -30.20 11.67
CA GLN A 625 -17.41 -31.21 12.70
C GLN A 625 -17.94 -30.71 14.06
N PRO A 626 -18.68 -31.54 14.82
CA PRO A 626 -19.42 -31.09 15.99
C PRO A 626 -18.56 -31.08 17.27
N ASP A 627 -17.62 -30.13 17.38
CA ASP A 627 -16.79 -29.96 18.60
C ASP A 627 -16.37 -28.49 18.87
N THR A 628 -17.35 -27.59 19.06
CA THR A 628 -17.12 -26.27 19.70
C THR A 628 -18.25 -25.89 20.66
N ALA A 629 -17.89 -25.14 21.71
CA ALA A 629 -18.81 -24.76 22.79
C ALA A 629 -19.73 -23.58 22.40
N PRO A 630 -20.94 -23.46 22.99
CA PRO A 630 -21.88 -22.39 22.63
C PRO A 630 -21.37 -21.02 23.08
N GLY A 631 -21.24 -20.08 22.14
CA GLY A 631 -20.92 -18.67 22.42
C GLY A 631 -19.78 -18.07 21.62
N ASP A 632 -19.11 -18.85 20.76
CA ASP A 632 -18.08 -18.32 19.87
C ASP A 632 -18.69 -17.86 18.54
N THR A 633 -18.81 -16.53 18.38
CA THR A 633 -19.25 -15.89 17.13
C THR A 633 -18.08 -15.39 16.28
N SER A 634 -16.85 -15.86 16.51
CA SER A 634 -15.64 -15.36 15.82
C SER A 634 -15.30 -16.06 14.51
N ARG A 635 -16.05 -17.10 14.11
CA ARG A 635 -16.09 -17.57 12.73
C ARG A 635 -17.13 -16.78 11.95
N GLU A 636 -16.78 -15.54 11.62
CA GLU A 636 -17.31 -14.94 10.39
C GLU A 636 -16.97 -15.90 9.24
N ARG A 637 -17.95 -16.13 8.35
CA ARG A 637 -17.75 -17.05 7.22
C ARG A 637 -16.56 -16.54 6.42
N SER A 638 -15.58 -17.41 6.12
CA SER A 638 -14.70 -17.15 5.00
C SER A 638 -15.60 -17.03 3.77
N THR A 639 -15.76 -15.79 3.30
CA THR A 639 -16.34 -15.45 2.01
C THR A 639 -15.59 -16.27 0.96
N THR A 640 -16.31 -16.93 0.08
CA THR A 640 -15.71 -17.51 -1.12
C THR A 640 -15.40 -16.37 -2.07
N PRO A 641 -14.22 -16.35 -2.73
CA PRO A 641 -13.91 -15.27 -3.66
C PRO A 641 -14.93 -15.26 -4.81
N GLU A 642 -15.28 -14.08 -5.29
CA GLU A 642 -16.01 -13.97 -6.54
C GLU A 642 -15.15 -14.52 -7.70
N PHE A 643 -15.79 -14.99 -8.76
CA PHE A 643 -15.10 -15.59 -9.92
C PHE A 643 -14.01 -14.65 -10.48
N GLU A 644 -14.33 -13.37 -10.54
CA GLU A 644 -13.49 -12.28 -11.04
C GLU A 644 -12.26 -12.05 -10.14
N ASP A 645 -12.43 -12.14 -8.82
CA ASP A 645 -11.33 -12.01 -7.83
C ASP A 645 -10.38 -13.20 -7.92
N ALA A 646 -10.94 -14.41 -7.97
CA ALA A 646 -10.17 -15.64 -8.12
C ALA A 646 -9.42 -15.70 -9.45
N PHE A 647 -10.02 -15.21 -10.54
CA PHE A 647 -9.37 -15.11 -11.84
C PHE A 647 -8.20 -14.11 -11.83
N ALA A 648 -8.39 -12.93 -11.25
CA ALA A 648 -7.32 -11.93 -11.15
C ALA A 648 -6.13 -12.44 -10.35
N LEU A 649 -6.37 -13.09 -9.20
CA LEU A 649 -5.33 -13.74 -8.41
C LEU A 649 -4.68 -14.92 -9.15
N TYR A 650 -5.45 -15.70 -9.91
CA TYR A 650 -4.93 -16.76 -10.78
C TYR A 650 -3.97 -16.23 -11.86
N VAL A 651 -4.08 -14.99 -12.31
CA VAL A 651 -3.14 -14.41 -13.29
C VAL A 651 -1.94 -13.74 -12.60
N LEU A 652 -2.14 -13.11 -11.45
CA LEU A 652 -1.13 -12.27 -10.78
C LEU A 652 -0.25 -13.00 -9.76
N ALA A 653 -0.83 -13.78 -8.85
CA ALA A 653 -0.07 -14.46 -7.80
C ALA A 653 0.70 -15.67 -8.37
N ASP A 654 1.83 -16.03 -7.77
CA ASP A 654 2.49 -17.33 -8.01
C ASP A 654 2.55 -18.09 -6.70
N ARG A 655 2.05 -19.33 -6.69
CA ARG A 655 1.64 -20.01 -5.45
C ARG A 655 1.87 -21.52 -5.53
N PRO A 656 2.26 -22.18 -4.43
CA PRO A 656 2.36 -23.63 -4.38
C PRO A 656 0.99 -24.28 -4.56
N MET A 657 0.88 -25.14 -5.58
CA MET A 657 -0.37 -25.75 -6.09
C MET A 657 -1.14 -26.65 -5.10
N ASP A 658 -0.54 -26.96 -3.95
CA ASP A 658 -0.99 -27.94 -2.97
C ASP A 658 -1.51 -27.31 -1.64
N ALA A 659 -1.53 -25.98 -1.54
CA ALA A 659 -1.99 -25.29 -0.33
C ALA A 659 -3.52 -25.48 -0.10
N PRO A 660 -3.97 -25.86 1.11
CA PRO A 660 -5.37 -26.17 1.38
C PRO A 660 -6.21 -24.92 1.70
N GLY A 661 -7.39 -24.82 1.07
CA GLY A 661 -8.40 -23.81 1.41
C GLY A 661 -9.26 -23.44 0.19
N ILE A 662 -10.47 -22.92 0.44
CA ILE A 662 -11.42 -22.65 -0.65
C ILE A 662 -10.94 -21.54 -1.59
N TRP A 663 -10.25 -20.53 -1.07
CA TRP A 663 -9.63 -19.50 -1.92
C TRP A 663 -8.56 -20.10 -2.84
N GLN A 664 -7.70 -20.98 -2.34
CA GLN A 664 -6.70 -21.69 -3.14
C GLN A 664 -7.35 -22.60 -4.18
N GLU A 665 -8.43 -23.31 -3.83
CA GLU A 665 -9.19 -24.13 -4.79
C GLU A 665 -9.84 -23.28 -5.91
N CYS A 666 -10.44 -22.14 -5.55
CA CYS A 666 -11.04 -21.19 -6.49
C CYS A 666 -9.99 -20.56 -7.43
N VAL A 667 -8.82 -20.19 -6.92
CA VAL A 667 -7.72 -19.68 -7.76
C VAL A 667 -7.16 -20.78 -8.67
N ARG A 668 -6.99 -22.00 -8.15
CA ARG A 668 -6.50 -23.14 -8.94
C ARG A 668 -7.50 -23.61 -10.01
N TYR A 669 -8.80 -23.34 -9.85
CA TYR A 669 -9.84 -23.74 -10.81
C TYR A 669 -9.49 -23.41 -12.28
N PHE A 670 -8.84 -22.28 -12.52
CA PHE A 670 -8.51 -21.82 -13.87
C PHE A 670 -7.33 -22.57 -14.51
N SER A 671 -6.48 -23.26 -13.72
CA SER A 671 -5.29 -23.94 -14.26
C SER A 671 -5.63 -25.18 -15.11
N GLN A 672 -6.87 -25.64 -15.11
CA GLN A 672 -7.32 -26.76 -15.96
C GLN A 672 -7.51 -26.38 -17.44
N PHE A 673 -7.57 -25.07 -17.76
CA PHE A 673 -7.81 -24.54 -19.10
C PHE A 673 -6.48 -24.15 -19.76
N GLY A 674 -6.07 -24.82 -20.84
CA GLY A 674 -4.75 -24.63 -21.46
C GLY A 674 -4.56 -23.25 -22.10
N GLU A 675 -5.64 -22.71 -22.64
CA GLU A 675 -5.77 -21.35 -23.16
C GLU A 675 -5.60 -20.28 -22.08
N LEU A 676 -6.15 -20.49 -20.87
CA LEU A 676 -5.97 -19.57 -19.75
C LEU A 676 -4.57 -19.66 -19.14
N ASN A 677 -3.92 -20.83 -19.17
CA ASN A 677 -2.51 -20.95 -18.82
C ASN A 677 -1.62 -20.14 -19.79
N THR A 678 -1.91 -20.23 -21.10
CA THR A 678 -1.21 -19.45 -22.14
C THR A 678 -1.42 -17.94 -21.95
N TYR A 679 -2.64 -17.52 -21.61
CA TYR A 679 -2.97 -16.13 -21.25
C TYR A 679 -2.20 -15.65 -20.02
N ARG A 680 -2.23 -16.42 -18.92
CA ARG A 680 -1.48 -16.14 -17.68
C ARG A 680 0.00 -15.92 -18.02
N SER A 681 0.63 -16.81 -18.78
CA SER A 681 2.03 -16.63 -19.19
C SER A 681 2.24 -15.33 -19.99
N ALA A 682 1.38 -15.02 -20.97
CA ALA A 682 1.53 -13.79 -21.76
C ALA A 682 1.43 -12.52 -20.90
N VAL A 683 0.44 -12.43 -20.02
CA VAL A 683 0.26 -11.30 -19.09
C VAL A 683 1.45 -11.18 -18.13
N ARG A 684 1.86 -12.28 -17.48
CA ARG A 684 3.00 -12.28 -16.54
C ARG A 684 4.31 -11.89 -17.20
N ASN A 685 4.56 -12.36 -18.42
CA ASN A 685 5.75 -12.00 -19.19
C ASN A 685 5.79 -10.49 -19.49
N TYR A 686 4.64 -9.87 -19.79
CA TYR A 686 4.54 -8.42 -19.99
C TYR A 686 4.76 -7.64 -18.69
N LEU A 687 4.27 -8.15 -17.56
CA LEU A 687 4.38 -7.54 -16.24
C LEU A 687 5.74 -7.77 -15.54
N GLY A 688 6.65 -8.54 -16.15
CA GLY A 688 7.93 -8.93 -15.55
C GLY A 688 7.81 -9.97 -14.41
N LEU A 689 6.67 -10.63 -14.26
CA LEU A 689 6.36 -11.57 -13.16
C LEU A 689 6.86 -13.01 -13.44
N GLN A 690 8.03 -13.18 -14.05
CA GLN A 690 8.60 -14.51 -14.26
C GLN A 690 9.38 -14.96 -13.02
N THR A 691 9.06 -16.14 -12.50
CA THR A 691 9.97 -16.89 -11.63
C THR A 691 11.06 -17.51 -12.48
N GLU A 692 12.33 -17.42 -12.05
CA GLU A 692 13.40 -18.22 -12.65
C GLU A 692 13.13 -19.72 -12.40
N GLU A 693 13.08 -20.54 -13.47
CA GLU A 693 12.93 -22.02 -13.42
C GLU A 693 14.27 -22.75 -13.23
#